data_AF-A0A4Q9DG94-F1
#
_entry.id   AF-A0A4Q9DG94-F1
#
_cell.length_a   1.000
_cell.length_b   1.000
_cell.length_c   1.000
_cell.angle_alpha   90.00
_cell.angle_beta   90.00
_cell.angle_gamma   90.00
#
_symmetry.space_group_name_H-M   'P 1'
#
loop_
_entity.id
_entity.type
_entity.pdbx_description
1 polymer ?
#
loop_
_entity_poly.entity_id
_entity_poly.type
_entity_poly.pdbx_seq_one_letter_code
_entity_poly.pdbx_strand_id
1 'polypeptide(L)'
;MDSKKPAVRRFGTALRGLRKETTDRKIASEEARLEQMRGLIRQDRLEHERVMKESCRKLEWMENEIRLKNGIVSQLISLKTNLLNRDDFVPAGENEAGAGKKMRLGDRLVAEGYITADQLQKVMERQQKTGGRLGEIAVELGYLERAKLNSVANGGQFKGRLGDMLVETGAISKEQLDRALEFQRKSGGLLGDILMSLRFIEPEKLYRLIANQNNLGRIGSEFSFQDVVKLPENMARLYDAVVVNQEANRCLVAVGNPLREEQLQALELFLGMQVEQVLATREEMEFFWKSIYETELLKESTQKLVTEQPENSAHVTFTTPQLLTGGALMFILVVALGLDWFHTLITLNVAVQLFYFTMTMFKFLIIMYGTRDFAQIRFTEQEIDQIDERSLPIYTILIPMYKESQVIPHLLDNLESLDYPKAKLDVRLLIEEDDLEAQQILKEMNLPPYYTTIVVPHSLPKTKPKACNYGLIRARGEYVVIYDAEDRPDPDQLKKVHAAFLRSPENCACIQAKLNYFNSGQNLLTRWFTQEYSMWFELLLPGVMQLNVPIPLGGTSNHFKMSVLKEINAWDPYNVTEDADLGIRLYKSGYSTAIVDSRTWEEANSKVGNWIRQRSRWIKGYMQTWLVHMRNPLRLYRELGLKGFLGFQVMVLATPLLPLLNPFYWVMIILWYGWKVDWIPQFFPGAIYYTASSEFLIGNFIFVFSNIAGMYWVIHDLENRKENVFSYSLVKYALLTPVYWMMMSMAAVKAAWQLITKPFYWEKTVHGLANNMPAPTTPGSQAVQEKG
;
A
#
# COMPACT_ATOMS: atom_id res chain seq x y z
N MET A 1 97.60 -42.38 -19.16
CA MET A 1 98.27 -42.95 -17.97
C MET A 1 97.27 -42.83 -16.83
N ASP A 2 96.84 -43.86 -16.12
CA ASP A 2 97.30 -45.23 -16.04
C ASP A 2 96.16 -46.13 -15.54
N SER A 3 96.41 -47.42 -15.53
CA SER A 3 95.51 -48.53 -15.69
C SER A 3 95.11 -49.24 -14.38
N LYS A 4 93.97 -49.97 -14.44
CA LYS A 4 93.72 -51.30 -13.84
C LYS A 4 93.61 -51.49 -12.30
N LYS A 5 92.35 -51.80 -11.89
CA LYS A 5 91.88 -53.09 -11.28
C LYS A 5 92.13 -53.36 -9.75
N PRO A 6 91.42 -54.33 -9.10
CA PRO A 6 90.31 -54.01 -8.18
C PRO A 6 90.26 -54.82 -6.84
N ALA A 7 89.17 -54.56 -6.08
CA ALA A 7 88.40 -55.48 -5.21
C ALA A 7 89.02 -56.04 -3.92
N VAL A 8 88.58 -55.51 -2.76
CA VAL A 8 88.01 -56.25 -1.59
C VAL A 8 87.28 -55.22 -0.71
N ARG A 9 85.94 -55.22 -0.68
CA ARG A 9 85.10 -54.65 0.42
C ARG A 9 83.61 -54.94 0.20
N ARG A 10 83.25 -56.23 0.14
CA ARG A 10 81.87 -56.70 0.34
C ARG A 10 81.82 -57.34 1.72
N PHE A 11 81.17 -56.69 2.69
CA PHE A 11 80.33 -57.32 3.74
C PHE A 11 79.85 -56.29 4.80
N GLY A 12 80.50 -55.13 4.95
CA GLY A 12 80.14 -54.11 5.96
C GLY A 12 79.04 -53.11 5.56
N THR A 13 78.71 -52.99 4.27
CA THR A 13 77.82 -51.94 3.74
C THR A 13 76.34 -52.33 3.67
N ALA A 14 76.00 -53.62 3.74
CA ALA A 14 74.62 -54.08 3.61
C ALA A 14 73.77 -53.90 4.89
N LEU A 15 74.39 -53.96 6.07
CA LEU A 15 73.66 -53.85 7.36
C LEU A 15 73.45 -52.41 7.86
N ARG A 16 74.26 -51.44 7.39
CA ARG A 16 74.05 -50.01 7.71
C ARG A 16 73.00 -49.33 6.82
N GLY A 17 72.75 -49.83 5.61
CA GLY A 17 71.71 -49.31 4.71
C GLY A 17 70.29 -49.63 5.17
N LEU A 18 70.05 -50.88 5.60
CA LEU A 18 68.73 -51.36 5.99
C LEU A 18 68.18 -50.74 7.29
N ARG A 19 69.06 -50.30 8.21
CA ARG A 19 68.66 -49.68 9.49
C ARG A 19 68.41 -48.16 9.38
N LYS A 20 68.90 -47.51 8.32
CA LYS A 20 68.72 -46.07 8.09
C LYS A 20 67.43 -45.78 7.31
N GLU A 21 67.15 -46.59 6.29
CA GLU A 21 65.94 -46.45 5.45
C GLU A 21 64.63 -46.66 6.23
N THR A 22 64.60 -47.59 7.20
CA THR A 22 63.41 -47.85 8.01
C THR A 22 63.16 -46.75 9.06
N THR A 23 64.21 -46.13 9.58
CA THR A 23 64.10 -45.01 10.52
C THR A 23 63.74 -43.72 9.80
N ASP A 24 64.35 -43.44 8.64
CA ASP A 24 64.05 -42.26 7.84
C ASP A 24 62.62 -42.29 7.26
N ARG A 25 62.11 -43.46 6.86
CA ARG A 25 60.69 -43.61 6.46
C ARG A 25 59.70 -43.40 7.62
N LYS A 26 60.06 -43.79 8.84
CA LYS A 26 59.22 -43.54 10.03
C LYS A 26 59.21 -42.07 10.42
N ILE A 27 60.36 -41.39 10.33
CA ILE A 27 60.44 -39.94 10.58
C ILE A 27 59.64 -39.18 9.54
N ALA A 28 59.81 -39.48 8.24
CA ALA A 28 59.03 -38.85 7.17
C ALA A 28 57.51 -39.08 7.31
N SER A 29 57.11 -40.27 7.79
CA SER A 29 55.70 -40.58 8.09
C SER A 29 55.14 -39.76 9.27
N GLU A 30 55.93 -39.57 10.32
CA GLU A 30 55.53 -38.76 11.49
C GLU A 30 55.52 -37.26 11.15
N GLU A 31 56.49 -36.77 10.36
CA GLU A 31 56.51 -35.40 9.85
C GLU A 31 55.31 -35.11 8.95
N ALA A 32 54.94 -36.02 8.05
CA ALA A 32 53.74 -35.89 7.23
C ALA A 32 52.45 -35.85 8.08
N ARG A 33 52.37 -36.64 9.16
CA ARG A 33 51.25 -36.58 10.12
C ARG A 33 51.20 -35.25 10.88
N LEU A 34 52.35 -34.72 11.30
CA LEU A 34 52.47 -33.42 11.96
C LEU A 34 52.06 -32.27 11.03
N GLU A 35 52.47 -32.30 9.76
CA GLU A 35 52.06 -31.34 8.74
C GLU A 35 50.55 -31.37 8.52
N GLN A 36 49.97 -32.58 8.44
CA GLN A 36 48.52 -32.79 8.30
C GLN A 36 47.75 -32.26 9.52
N MET A 37 48.22 -32.52 10.74
CA MET A 37 47.63 -31.98 11.97
C MET A 37 47.74 -30.45 12.04
N ARG A 38 48.87 -29.86 11.64
CA ARG A 38 49.03 -28.41 11.56
C ARG A 38 48.08 -27.79 10.53
N GLY A 39 47.86 -28.46 9.40
CA GLY A 39 46.87 -28.08 8.40
C GLY A 39 45.45 -28.04 8.96
N LEU A 40 45.05 -29.10 9.67
CA LEU A 40 43.73 -29.20 10.32
C LEU A 40 43.52 -28.11 11.38
N ILE A 41 44.51 -27.87 12.25
CA ILE A 41 44.45 -26.80 13.26
C ILE A 41 44.35 -25.42 12.61
N ARG A 42 45.06 -25.19 11.50
CA ARG A 42 44.99 -23.92 10.76
C ARG A 42 43.62 -23.72 10.12
N GLN A 43 43.01 -24.78 9.60
CA GLN A 43 41.68 -24.77 9.01
C GLN A 43 40.60 -24.51 10.07
N ASP A 44 40.69 -25.18 11.21
CA ASP A 44 39.79 -24.98 12.36
C ASP A 44 39.88 -23.54 12.91
N ARG A 45 41.10 -22.98 13.00
CA ARG A 45 41.31 -21.59 13.40
C ARG A 45 40.67 -20.58 12.43
N LEU A 46 40.78 -20.81 11.12
CA LEU A 46 40.16 -19.98 10.09
C LEU A 46 38.63 -20.06 10.14
N GLU A 47 38.09 -21.24 10.42
CA GLU A 47 36.66 -21.47 10.60
C GLU A 47 36.15 -20.77 11.87
N HIS A 48 36.88 -20.87 12.97
CA HIS A 48 36.59 -20.15 14.21
C HIS A 48 36.62 -18.63 14.02
N GLU A 49 37.62 -18.08 13.33
CA GLU A 49 37.69 -16.65 12.99
C GLU A 49 36.53 -16.19 12.11
N ARG A 50 36.09 -17.05 11.17
CA ARG A 50 34.93 -16.80 10.32
C ARG A 50 33.64 -16.74 11.16
N VAL A 51 33.42 -17.72 12.04
CA VAL A 51 32.27 -17.79 12.95
C VAL A 51 32.27 -16.60 13.93
N MET A 52 33.43 -16.19 14.44
CA MET A 52 33.54 -15.02 15.31
C MET A 52 33.24 -13.72 14.57
N LYS A 53 33.73 -13.53 13.34
CA LYS A 53 33.36 -12.36 12.51
C LYS A 53 31.86 -12.32 12.19
N GLU A 54 31.24 -13.48 11.96
CA GLU A 54 29.81 -13.57 11.71
C GLU A 54 28.99 -13.26 12.97
N SER A 55 29.44 -13.73 14.13
CA SER A 55 28.86 -13.40 15.44
C SER A 55 29.01 -11.92 15.80
N CYS A 56 30.19 -11.30 15.58
CA CYS A 56 30.40 -9.87 15.78
C CYS A 56 29.50 -9.03 14.87
N ARG A 57 29.36 -9.41 13.58
CA ARG A 57 28.40 -8.75 12.68
C ARG A 57 26.97 -8.86 13.16
N LYS A 58 26.59 -10.01 13.74
CA LYS A 58 25.27 -10.21 14.36
C LYS A 58 25.07 -9.29 15.58
N LEU A 59 26.08 -9.17 16.44
CA LEU A 59 26.04 -8.29 17.60
C LEU A 59 25.96 -6.82 17.20
N GLU A 60 26.79 -6.36 16.28
CA GLU A 60 26.72 -4.99 15.72
C GLU A 60 25.36 -4.72 15.07
N TRP A 61 24.78 -5.70 14.39
CA TRP A 61 23.44 -5.59 13.82
C TRP A 61 22.37 -5.45 14.92
N MET A 62 22.43 -6.28 15.98
CA MET A 62 21.51 -6.21 17.13
C MET A 62 21.64 -4.89 17.90
N GLU A 63 22.85 -4.40 18.15
CA GLU A 63 23.08 -3.11 18.83
C GLU A 63 22.53 -1.94 18.01
N ASN A 64 22.75 -1.95 16.69
CA ASN A 64 22.17 -0.96 15.79
C ASN A 64 20.63 -1.05 15.77
N GLU A 65 20.06 -2.25 15.80
CA GLU A 65 18.61 -2.45 15.88
C GLU A 65 18.02 -1.88 17.18
N ILE A 66 18.67 -2.14 18.33
CA ILE A 66 18.27 -1.58 19.63
C ILE A 66 18.35 -0.05 19.62
N ARG A 67 19.45 0.52 19.10
CA ARG A 67 19.62 1.97 19.00
C ARG A 67 18.55 2.59 18.10
N LEU A 68 18.23 1.95 16.97
CA LEU A 68 17.17 2.39 16.06
C LEU A 68 15.81 2.37 16.78
N LYS A 69 15.47 1.27 17.47
CA LYS A 69 14.22 1.14 18.24
C LYS A 69 14.10 2.18 19.34
N ASN A 70 15.16 2.46 20.09
CA ASN A 70 15.16 3.53 21.11
C ASN A 70 14.98 4.93 20.49
N GLY A 71 15.57 5.17 19.31
CA GLY A 71 15.35 6.39 18.53
C GLY A 71 13.89 6.54 18.10
N ILE A 72 13.29 5.46 17.59
CA ILE A 72 11.87 5.41 17.21
C ILE A 72 10.99 5.67 18.43
N VAL A 73 11.25 5.06 19.59
CA VAL A 73 10.49 5.31 20.83
C VAL A 73 10.58 6.79 21.22
N SER A 74 11.76 7.40 21.15
CA SER A 74 11.94 8.82 21.46
C SER A 74 11.19 9.73 20.48
N GLN A 75 11.19 9.39 19.18
CA GLN A 75 10.40 10.08 18.16
C GLN A 75 8.90 9.86 18.37
N LEU A 76 8.46 8.66 18.72
CA LEU A 76 7.06 8.34 19.03
C LEU A 76 6.60 9.12 20.27
N ILE A 77 7.45 9.25 21.29
CA ILE A 77 7.17 10.10 22.45
C ILE A 77 7.06 11.55 22.01
N SER A 78 8.02 12.08 21.25
CA SER A 78 7.97 13.46 20.72
C SER A 78 6.75 13.71 19.84
N LEU A 79 6.39 12.77 18.97
CA LEU A 79 5.26 12.85 18.06
C LEU A 79 3.93 12.75 18.81
N LYS A 80 3.83 11.83 19.79
CA LYS A 80 2.73 11.78 20.75
C LYS A 80 2.64 13.10 21.50
N THR A 81 3.76 13.64 21.97
CA THR A 81 3.84 14.95 22.63
C THR A 81 3.43 16.07 21.69
N ASN A 82 3.79 16.08 20.40
CA ASN A 82 3.38 17.10 19.43
C ASN A 82 1.89 16.97 19.04
N LEU A 83 1.40 15.74 18.90
CA LEU A 83 -0.02 15.42 18.72
C LEU A 83 -0.85 15.83 19.96
N LEU A 84 -0.25 15.79 21.16
CA LEU A 84 -0.86 16.18 22.43
C LEU A 84 -0.67 17.68 22.76
N ASN A 85 0.42 18.31 22.31
CA ASN A 85 0.84 19.69 22.62
C ASN A 85 0.47 20.70 21.53
N ARG A 86 -0.27 20.33 20.48
CA ARG A 86 -1.08 21.34 19.77
C ARG A 86 -2.04 21.90 20.83
N ASP A 87 -2.00 23.20 21.08
CA ASP A 87 -2.61 23.97 22.20
C ASP A 87 -4.15 23.82 22.40
N ASP A 88 -4.76 22.79 21.83
CA ASP A 88 -6.20 22.63 21.68
C ASP A 88 -6.81 21.54 22.58
N PHE A 89 -6.00 20.70 23.24
CA PHE A 89 -6.50 19.76 24.25
C PHE A 89 -6.34 20.30 25.67
N VAL A 90 -7.20 21.26 26.02
CA VAL A 90 -7.62 21.43 27.41
C VAL A 90 -8.92 20.64 27.53
N PRO A 91 -8.89 19.35 27.96
CA PRO A 91 -10.12 18.74 28.43
C PRO A 91 -10.62 19.68 29.52
N ALA A 92 -11.89 20.08 29.48
CA ALA A 92 -12.48 20.84 30.58
C ALA A 92 -12.10 20.08 31.85
N GLY A 93 -11.22 20.69 32.66
CA GLY A 93 -10.73 20.02 33.85
C GLY A 93 -11.96 19.67 34.68
N GLU A 94 -11.93 18.54 35.37
CA GLU A 94 -12.94 18.24 36.40
C GLU A 94 -13.08 19.40 37.42
N ASN A 95 -12.15 20.36 37.40
CA ASN A 95 -12.04 21.53 38.27
C ASN A 95 -12.72 22.82 37.76
N GLU A 96 -13.31 22.87 36.56
CA GLU A 96 -14.20 24.00 36.15
C GLU A 96 -15.69 23.63 36.22
N ALA A 97 -16.04 22.59 36.97
CA ALA A 97 -17.42 22.18 37.23
C ALA A 97 -18.11 23.09 38.26
N GLY A 98 -18.28 24.36 37.91
CA GLY A 98 -19.10 25.33 38.65
C GLY A 98 -20.58 25.30 38.25
N ALA A 99 -21.23 24.13 38.17
CA ALA A 99 -22.70 24.01 38.12
C ALA A 99 -23.15 22.54 38.31
N GLY A 100 -24.00 22.30 39.30
CA GLY A 100 -24.67 21.04 39.67
C GLY A 100 -24.39 19.78 38.83
N LYS A 101 -23.48 18.92 39.32
CA LYS A 101 -23.25 17.57 38.77
C LYS A 101 -24.54 16.75 38.88
N LYS A 102 -25.32 16.66 37.80
CA LYS A 102 -26.48 15.76 37.72
C LYS A 102 -25.98 14.31 37.90
N MET A 103 -26.48 13.64 38.94
CA MET A 103 -26.16 12.24 39.25
C MET A 103 -26.46 11.31 38.07
N ARG A 104 -25.62 10.28 37.84
CA ARG A 104 -25.88 9.25 36.81
C ARG A 104 -27.16 8.49 37.15
N LEU A 105 -27.80 7.85 36.18
CA LEU A 105 -29.06 7.12 36.42
C LEU A 105 -28.93 6.10 37.56
N GLY A 106 -27.83 5.33 37.61
CA GLY A 106 -27.55 4.40 38.70
C GLY A 106 -27.45 5.10 40.06
N ASP A 107 -26.69 6.20 40.13
CA ASP A 107 -26.52 6.99 41.34
C ASP A 107 -27.84 7.62 41.79
N ARG A 108 -28.71 8.04 40.85
CA ARG A 108 -30.06 8.54 41.14
C ARG A 108 -30.97 7.44 41.66
N LEU A 109 -30.95 6.26 41.05
CA LEU A 109 -31.74 5.13 41.52
C LEU A 109 -31.32 4.68 42.92
N VAL A 110 -30.03 4.80 43.28
CA VAL A 110 -29.53 4.55 44.64
C VAL A 110 -29.88 5.70 45.59
N ALA A 111 -29.70 6.95 45.18
CA ALA A 111 -29.98 8.12 46.01
C ALA A 111 -31.47 8.30 46.33
N GLU A 112 -32.35 7.97 45.37
CA GLU A 112 -33.81 7.97 45.53
C GLU A 112 -34.30 6.68 46.25
N GLY A 113 -33.40 5.75 46.59
CA GLY A 113 -33.69 4.54 47.37
C GLY A 113 -34.42 3.44 46.59
N TYR A 114 -34.45 3.51 45.26
CA TYR A 114 -35.11 2.53 44.42
C TYR A 114 -34.32 1.23 44.25
N ILE A 115 -32.99 1.30 44.27
CA ILE A 115 -32.09 0.12 44.27
C ILE A 115 -30.95 0.34 45.28
N THR A 116 -30.36 -0.74 45.80
CA THR A 116 -29.16 -0.65 46.66
C THR A 116 -27.88 -0.54 45.84
N ALA A 117 -26.78 -0.10 46.46
CA ALA A 117 -25.47 -0.07 45.81
C ALA A 117 -25.01 -1.47 45.34
N ASP A 118 -25.31 -2.53 46.11
CA ASP A 118 -25.05 -3.92 45.73
C ASP A 118 -25.91 -4.37 44.54
N GLN A 119 -27.18 -3.96 44.50
CA GLN A 119 -28.06 -4.21 43.35
C GLN A 119 -27.58 -3.46 42.11
N LEU A 120 -27.15 -2.20 42.25
CA LEU A 120 -26.56 -1.43 41.15
C LEU A 120 -25.31 -2.12 40.59
N GLN A 121 -24.44 -2.63 41.47
CA GLN A 121 -23.24 -3.36 41.06
C GLN A 121 -23.61 -4.62 40.25
N LYS A 122 -24.59 -5.41 40.71
CA LYS A 122 -25.09 -6.58 39.98
C LYS A 122 -25.73 -6.24 38.64
N VAL A 123 -26.47 -5.12 38.57
CA VAL A 123 -27.03 -4.60 37.31
C VAL A 123 -25.90 -4.20 36.36
N MET A 124 -24.85 -3.53 36.84
CA MET A 124 -23.69 -3.14 36.04
C MET A 124 -22.89 -4.35 35.55
N GLU A 125 -22.64 -5.34 36.40
CA GLU A 125 -22.00 -6.60 36.01
C GLU A 125 -22.80 -7.34 34.95
N ARG A 126 -24.14 -7.32 35.06
CA ARG A 126 -25.01 -7.88 34.02
C ARG A 126 -24.97 -7.04 32.75
N GLN A 127 -25.03 -5.71 32.84
CA GLN A 127 -24.92 -4.81 31.69
C GLN A 127 -23.60 -4.99 30.93
N GLN A 128 -22.49 -5.23 31.63
CA GLN A 128 -21.21 -5.54 31.00
C GLN A 128 -21.26 -6.87 30.22
N LYS A 129 -22.04 -7.85 30.68
CA LYS A 129 -22.19 -9.15 30.00
C LYS A 129 -23.23 -9.14 28.88
N THR A 130 -24.37 -8.48 29.10
CA THR A 130 -25.57 -8.58 28.24
C THR A 130 -25.85 -7.32 27.44
N GLY A 131 -25.25 -6.19 27.80
CA GLY A 131 -25.49 -4.90 27.15
C GLY A 131 -26.88 -4.35 27.43
N GLY A 132 -27.24 -3.28 26.72
CA GLY A 132 -28.55 -2.62 26.86
C GLY A 132 -28.58 -1.53 27.94
N ARG A 133 -29.79 -1.05 28.24
CA ARG A 133 -29.98 0.05 29.21
C ARG A 133 -30.00 -0.46 30.64
N LEU A 134 -29.20 0.19 31.50
CA LEU A 134 -29.12 -0.10 32.94
C LEU A 134 -30.50 -0.13 33.60
N GLY A 135 -31.40 0.79 33.25
CA GLY A 135 -32.76 0.84 33.78
C GLY A 135 -33.60 -0.38 33.43
N GLU A 136 -33.54 -0.86 32.18
CA GLU A 136 -34.30 -2.03 31.73
C GLU A 136 -33.77 -3.31 32.38
N ILE A 137 -32.44 -3.43 32.52
CA ILE A 137 -31.80 -4.57 33.22
C ILE A 137 -32.20 -4.58 34.70
N ALA A 138 -32.31 -3.43 35.35
CA ALA A 138 -32.79 -3.33 36.73
C ALA A 138 -34.26 -3.79 36.87
N VAL A 139 -35.09 -3.55 35.85
CA VAL A 139 -36.47 -4.04 35.81
C VAL A 139 -36.52 -5.56 35.60
N GLU A 140 -35.72 -6.09 34.69
CA GLU A 140 -35.64 -7.53 34.42
C GLU A 140 -35.11 -8.36 35.59
N LEU A 141 -34.12 -7.83 36.32
CA LEU A 141 -33.61 -8.46 37.55
C LEU A 141 -34.60 -8.35 38.72
N GLY A 142 -35.73 -7.67 38.53
CA GLY A 142 -36.75 -7.47 39.57
C GLY A 142 -36.34 -6.49 40.66
N TYR A 143 -35.27 -5.70 40.44
CA TYR A 143 -34.80 -4.70 41.41
C TYR A 143 -35.55 -3.37 41.28
N LEU A 144 -36.19 -3.10 40.14
CA LEU A 144 -36.90 -1.85 39.87
C LEU A 144 -38.26 -2.12 39.21
N GLU A 145 -39.32 -1.46 39.67
CA GLU A 145 -40.62 -1.50 38.97
C GLU A 145 -40.62 -0.55 37.77
N ARG A 146 -41.22 -0.95 36.64
CA ARG A 146 -41.22 -0.14 35.41
C ARG A 146 -41.85 1.24 35.56
N ALA A 147 -42.86 1.38 36.43
CA ALA A 147 -43.46 2.66 36.77
C ALA A 147 -42.46 3.62 37.45
N LYS A 148 -41.58 3.10 38.33
CA LYS A 148 -40.54 3.86 39.02
C LYS A 148 -39.38 4.22 38.10
N LEU A 149 -39.02 3.33 37.16
CA LEU A 149 -38.08 3.67 36.10
C LEU A 149 -38.59 4.86 35.27
N ASN A 150 -39.86 4.83 34.88
CA ASN A 150 -40.47 5.89 34.08
C ASN A 150 -40.54 7.24 34.83
N SER A 151 -40.77 7.25 36.15
CA SER A 151 -40.77 8.49 36.95
C SER A 151 -39.38 9.13 37.06
N VAL A 152 -38.32 8.32 37.13
CA VAL A 152 -36.93 8.80 37.19
C VAL A 152 -36.41 9.20 35.80
N ALA A 153 -36.77 8.45 34.76
CA ALA A 153 -36.36 8.66 33.38
C ALA A 153 -37.01 9.90 32.73
N ASN A 154 -38.27 10.20 33.06
CA ASN A 154 -39.01 11.35 32.50
C ASN A 154 -38.48 12.71 32.96
N GLY A 155 -37.70 12.78 34.05
CA GLY A 155 -37.08 14.01 34.55
C GLY A 155 -35.81 14.47 33.83
N GLY A 156 -35.35 13.74 32.79
CA GLY A 156 -34.03 13.93 32.18
C GLY A 156 -34.00 13.93 30.65
N GLN A 157 -35.14 14.05 29.95
CA GLN A 157 -35.14 14.18 28.49
C GLN A 157 -34.53 15.53 28.08
N PHE A 158 -33.25 15.51 27.69
CA PHE A 158 -32.63 16.65 27.02
C PHE A 158 -33.14 16.74 25.58
N LYS A 159 -34.27 17.41 25.39
CA LYS A 159 -34.73 17.86 24.08
C LYS A 159 -34.03 19.19 23.75
N GLY A 160 -32.82 19.11 23.21
CA GLY A 160 -31.99 20.28 22.88
C GLY A 160 -31.07 20.02 21.69
N ARG A 161 -30.41 21.09 21.20
CA ARG A 161 -29.34 20.95 20.20
C ARG A 161 -28.15 20.25 20.86
N LEU A 162 -27.46 19.39 20.11
CA LEU A 162 -26.33 18.62 20.62
C LEU A 162 -25.26 19.50 21.28
N GLY A 163 -24.94 20.65 20.67
CA GLY A 163 -23.98 21.61 21.22
C GLY A 163 -24.36 22.12 22.62
N ASP A 164 -25.61 22.50 22.82
CA ASP A 164 -26.10 22.99 24.11
C ASP A 164 -26.03 21.89 25.17
N MET A 165 -26.39 20.66 24.79
CA MET A 165 -26.28 19.49 25.68
C MET A 165 -24.83 19.20 26.10
N LEU A 166 -23.89 19.37 25.18
CA LEU A 166 -22.46 19.14 25.45
C LEU A 166 -21.91 20.18 26.44
N VAL A 167 -22.38 21.43 26.37
CA VAL A 167 -21.98 22.50 27.30
C VAL A 167 -22.67 22.32 28.66
N GLU A 168 -23.99 22.06 28.67
CA GLU A 168 -24.77 21.85 29.90
C GLU A 168 -24.29 20.64 30.71
N THR A 169 -23.76 19.61 30.05
CA THR A 169 -23.20 18.43 30.73
C THR A 169 -21.73 18.60 31.13
N GLY A 170 -21.12 19.75 30.82
CA GLY A 170 -19.71 20.02 31.07
C GLY A 170 -18.77 19.16 30.22
N ALA A 171 -19.26 18.56 29.13
CA ALA A 171 -18.46 17.73 28.25
C ALA A 171 -17.50 18.58 27.38
N ILE A 172 -17.90 19.81 27.05
CA ILE A 172 -17.09 20.83 26.37
C ILE A 172 -17.39 22.22 26.96
N SER A 173 -16.47 23.17 26.80
CA SER A 173 -16.71 24.58 27.12
C SER A 173 -17.51 25.30 26.05
N LYS A 174 -18.05 26.49 26.38
CA LYS A 174 -18.77 27.31 25.40
C LYS A 174 -17.85 27.81 24.28
N GLU A 175 -16.61 28.13 24.62
CA GLU A 175 -15.56 28.55 23.69
C GLU A 175 -15.19 27.41 22.72
N GLN A 176 -15.06 26.17 23.23
CA GLN A 176 -14.84 24.99 22.41
C GLN A 176 -16.00 24.76 21.43
N LEU A 177 -17.24 24.91 21.88
CA LEU A 177 -18.41 24.82 21.02
C LEU A 177 -18.40 25.91 19.94
N ASP A 178 -18.12 27.16 20.30
CA ASP A 178 -18.14 28.28 19.36
C ASP A 178 -17.05 28.15 18.30
N ARG A 179 -15.85 27.66 18.68
CA ARG A 179 -14.77 27.32 17.75
C ARG A 179 -15.17 26.17 16.82
N ALA A 180 -15.80 25.11 17.34
CA ALA A 180 -16.29 24.01 16.50
C ALA A 180 -17.37 24.48 15.52
N LEU A 181 -18.25 25.40 15.91
CA LEU A 181 -19.26 26.02 15.04
C LEU A 181 -18.65 26.95 13.99
N GLU A 182 -17.53 27.61 14.28
CA GLU A 182 -16.75 28.35 13.28
C GLU A 182 -16.19 27.41 12.21
N PHE A 183 -15.54 26.31 12.62
CA PHE A 183 -15.11 25.26 11.70
C PHE A 183 -16.28 24.69 10.89
N GLN A 184 -17.42 24.41 11.54
CA GLN A 184 -18.61 23.90 10.84
C GLN A 184 -19.14 24.90 9.80
N ARG A 185 -19.10 26.21 10.08
CA ARG A 185 -19.51 27.23 9.10
C ARG A 185 -18.55 27.29 7.91
N LYS A 186 -17.25 27.07 8.13
CA LYS A 186 -16.23 27.06 7.08
C LYS A 186 -16.26 25.79 6.24
N SER A 187 -16.25 24.61 6.87
CA SER A 187 -16.08 23.32 6.19
C SER A 187 -17.35 22.48 6.05
N GLY A 188 -18.46 22.87 6.69
CA GLY A 188 -19.64 22.02 6.80
C GLY A 188 -19.40 20.76 7.62
N GLY A 189 -20.28 19.76 7.48
CA GLY A 189 -20.18 18.48 8.18
C GLY A 189 -20.91 18.42 9.52
N LEU A 190 -20.82 17.28 10.20
CA LEU A 190 -21.47 17.03 11.48
C LEU A 190 -20.67 17.64 12.63
N LEU A 191 -21.34 18.36 13.53
CA LEU A 191 -20.71 19.00 14.69
C LEU A 191 -19.94 17.99 15.55
N GLY A 192 -20.49 16.79 15.75
CA GLY A 192 -19.83 15.72 16.50
C GLY A 192 -18.49 15.30 15.90
N ASP A 193 -18.41 15.17 14.58
CA ASP A 193 -17.17 14.83 13.88
C ASP A 193 -16.11 15.92 13.99
N ILE A 194 -16.55 17.18 13.92
CA ILE A 194 -15.68 18.34 14.10
C ILE A 194 -15.11 18.37 15.52
N LEU A 195 -15.96 18.25 16.54
CA LEU A 195 -15.53 18.22 17.94
C LEU A 195 -14.54 17.08 18.21
N MET A 196 -14.75 15.90 17.63
CA MET A 196 -13.82 14.77 17.70
C MET A 196 -12.50 15.06 16.97
N SER A 197 -12.55 15.67 15.78
CA SER A 197 -11.36 16.00 14.99
C SER A 197 -10.49 17.06 15.65
N LEU A 198 -11.11 18.02 16.35
CA LEU A 198 -10.45 19.05 17.17
C LEU A 198 -10.02 18.51 18.55
N ARG A 199 -10.31 17.23 18.85
CA ARG A 199 -10.06 16.58 20.14
C ARG A 199 -10.76 17.25 21.34
N PHE A 200 -11.80 18.04 21.13
CA PHE A 200 -12.56 18.67 22.22
C PHE A 200 -13.40 17.65 23.01
N ILE A 201 -13.73 16.51 22.41
CA ILE A 201 -14.50 15.45 23.08
C ILE A 201 -14.02 14.06 22.68
N GLU A 202 -14.00 13.15 23.65
CA GLU A 202 -13.74 11.72 23.43
C GLU A 202 -14.96 11.05 22.75
N PRO A 203 -14.73 10.07 21.85
CA PRO A 203 -15.80 9.34 21.17
C PRO A 203 -16.85 8.77 22.13
N GLU A 204 -16.41 8.14 23.22
CA GLU A 204 -17.33 7.54 24.19
C GLU A 204 -18.30 8.54 24.81
N LYS A 205 -17.81 9.74 25.17
CA LYS A 205 -18.63 10.81 25.78
C LYS A 205 -19.63 11.34 24.78
N LEU A 206 -19.19 11.61 23.54
CA LEU A 206 -20.06 12.10 22.48
C LEU A 206 -21.16 11.08 22.15
N TYR A 207 -20.79 9.83 21.90
CA TYR A 207 -21.73 8.77 21.55
C TYR A 207 -22.69 8.46 22.71
N ARG A 208 -22.25 8.55 23.97
CA ARG A 208 -23.15 8.43 25.13
C ARG A 208 -24.19 9.55 25.17
N LEU A 209 -23.82 10.79 24.84
CA LEU A 209 -24.76 11.91 24.79
C LEU A 209 -25.73 11.79 23.61
N ILE A 210 -25.26 11.35 22.44
CA ILE A 210 -26.12 11.07 21.28
C ILE A 210 -27.10 9.94 21.60
N ALA A 211 -26.64 8.87 22.28
CA ALA A 211 -27.50 7.79 22.73
C ALA A 211 -28.58 8.30 23.70
N ASN A 212 -28.20 9.12 24.69
CA ASN A 212 -29.16 9.73 25.62
C ASN A 212 -30.18 10.63 24.91
N GLN A 213 -29.74 11.45 23.94
CA GLN A 213 -30.61 12.34 23.15
C GLN A 213 -31.66 11.56 22.37
N ASN A 214 -31.27 10.40 21.81
CA ASN A 214 -32.15 9.53 21.02
C ASN A 214 -32.85 8.46 21.88
N ASN A 215 -32.72 8.53 23.20
CA ASN A 215 -33.21 7.52 24.13
C ASN A 215 -32.80 6.11 23.67
N LEU A 216 -31.50 5.88 23.50
CA LEU A 216 -30.84 4.62 23.12
C LEU A 216 -29.88 4.15 24.21
N GLY A 217 -29.56 2.85 24.22
CA GLY A 217 -28.43 2.34 25.01
C GLY A 217 -27.10 2.65 24.32
N ARG A 218 -26.00 2.52 25.07
CA ARG A 218 -24.61 2.60 24.57
C ARG A 218 -23.95 1.28 24.90
N ILE A 219 -23.13 0.76 23.98
CA ILE A 219 -22.35 -0.47 24.19
C ILE A 219 -20.85 -0.19 24.37
N GLY A 220 -20.07 -1.21 24.74
CA GLY A 220 -18.61 -1.17 24.80
C GLY A 220 -17.99 -2.22 23.88
N SER A 221 -16.67 -2.29 23.78
CA SER A 221 -15.99 -3.35 23.02
C SER A 221 -15.82 -4.67 23.79
N GLU A 222 -16.03 -4.69 25.10
CA GLU A 222 -15.86 -5.88 25.93
C GLU A 222 -17.11 -6.77 25.92
N PHE A 223 -17.42 -7.38 24.78
CA PHE A 223 -18.57 -8.27 24.63
C PHE A 223 -18.17 -9.66 24.14
N SER A 224 -18.81 -10.69 24.73
CA SER A 224 -18.69 -12.08 24.29
C SER A 224 -19.88 -12.42 23.40
N PHE A 225 -19.64 -12.77 22.14
CA PHE A 225 -20.68 -13.25 21.22
C PHE A 225 -20.92 -14.73 21.48
N GLN A 226 -21.89 -15.07 22.34
CA GLN A 226 -22.35 -16.46 22.51
C GLN A 226 -23.79 -16.56 21.99
N ASP A 227 -24.02 -17.51 21.09
CA ASP A 227 -25.36 -17.91 20.58
C ASP A 227 -26.21 -16.78 19.96
N VAL A 228 -25.57 -15.81 19.30
CA VAL A 228 -26.27 -14.68 18.68
C VAL A 228 -26.74 -15.03 17.26
N VAL A 229 -28.02 -14.76 16.95
CA VAL A 229 -28.54 -14.85 15.57
C VAL A 229 -27.85 -13.83 14.67
N LYS A 230 -27.25 -14.33 13.59
CA LYS A 230 -26.58 -13.52 12.58
C LYS A 230 -27.58 -12.96 11.57
N LEU A 231 -27.55 -11.65 11.34
CA LEU A 231 -28.30 -11.05 10.24
C LEU A 231 -27.69 -11.45 8.89
N PRO A 232 -28.48 -11.55 7.82
CA PRO A 232 -27.95 -11.62 6.47
C PRO A 232 -26.99 -10.46 6.23
N GLU A 233 -25.79 -10.76 5.72
CA GLU A 233 -24.71 -9.79 5.61
C GLU A 233 -25.11 -8.54 4.80
N ASN A 234 -25.90 -8.71 3.73
CA ASN A 234 -26.47 -7.62 2.95
C ASN A 234 -27.38 -6.69 3.78
N MET A 235 -28.20 -7.26 4.68
CA MET A 235 -29.07 -6.50 5.59
C MET A 235 -28.25 -5.79 6.67
N ALA A 236 -27.29 -6.50 7.27
CA ALA A 236 -26.37 -5.94 8.25
C ALA A 236 -25.62 -4.73 7.67
N ARG A 237 -25.16 -4.83 6.42
CA ARG A 237 -24.42 -3.77 5.72
C ARG A 237 -25.31 -2.59 5.38
N LEU A 238 -26.51 -2.86 4.87
CA LEU A 238 -27.47 -1.82 4.49
C LEU A 238 -27.87 -0.94 5.67
N TYR A 239 -28.06 -1.54 6.85
CA TYR A 239 -28.48 -0.84 8.06
C TYR A 239 -27.32 -0.49 9.01
N ASP A 240 -26.09 -0.85 8.64
CA ASP A 240 -24.92 -0.79 9.52
C ASP A 240 -25.21 -1.32 10.94
N ALA A 241 -25.78 -2.53 10.99
CA ALA A 241 -26.40 -3.10 12.18
C ALA A 241 -25.85 -4.51 12.44
N VAL A 242 -25.44 -4.76 13.69
CA VAL A 242 -24.88 -6.03 14.13
C VAL A 242 -25.59 -6.50 15.38
N VAL A 243 -26.11 -7.72 15.37
CA VAL A 243 -26.69 -8.31 16.59
C VAL A 243 -25.54 -8.67 17.52
N VAL A 244 -25.55 -8.10 18.71
CA VAL A 244 -24.47 -8.26 19.71
C VAL A 244 -24.89 -9.15 20.87
N ASN A 245 -26.20 -9.25 21.13
CA ASN A 245 -26.74 -10.14 22.13
C ASN A 245 -28.19 -10.52 21.78
N GLN A 246 -28.63 -11.68 22.27
CA GLN A 246 -29.99 -12.18 22.10
C GLN A 246 -30.49 -12.76 23.42
N GLU A 247 -31.70 -12.35 23.81
CA GLU A 247 -32.43 -12.87 24.96
C GLU A 247 -33.79 -13.42 24.50
N ALA A 248 -34.50 -14.14 25.38
CA ALA A 248 -35.71 -14.88 25.01
C ALA A 248 -36.82 -14.05 24.31
N ASN A 249 -36.87 -12.73 24.57
CA ASN A 249 -37.90 -11.83 24.02
C ASN A 249 -37.35 -10.60 23.27
N ARG A 250 -36.02 -10.44 23.16
CA ARG A 250 -35.42 -9.25 22.53
C ARG A 250 -34.04 -9.53 21.93
N CYS A 251 -33.70 -8.79 20.88
CA CYS A 251 -32.38 -8.75 20.28
C CYS A 251 -31.73 -7.39 20.53
N LEU A 252 -30.50 -7.41 21.04
CA LEU A 252 -29.68 -6.23 21.18
C LEU A 252 -28.89 -6.03 19.89
N VAL A 253 -29.10 -4.90 19.22
CA VAL A 253 -28.49 -4.61 17.91
C VAL A 253 -27.60 -3.37 18.02
N ALA A 254 -26.30 -3.54 17.85
CA ALA A 254 -25.35 -2.44 17.76
C ALA A 254 -25.44 -1.74 16.41
N VAL A 255 -25.54 -0.41 16.44
CA VAL A 255 -25.68 0.44 15.26
C VAL A 255 -24.72 1.62 15.32
N GLY A 256 -24.13 2.01 14.18
CA GLY A 256 -23.25 3.17 14.10
C GLY A 256 -24.01 4.51 14.16
N ASN A 257 -25.27 4.52 13.72
CA ASN A 257 -26.19 5.64 13.78
C ASN A 257 -27.60 5.18 14.17
N PRO A 258 -28.42 6.01 14.84
CA PRO A 258 -29.80 5.66 15.16
C PRO A 258 -30.60 5.25 13.91
N LEU A 259 -31.22 4.08 13.96
CA LEU A 259 -32.08 3.57 12.89
C LEU A 259 -33.45 4.27 12.90
N ARG A 260 -34.02 4.45 11.70
CA ARG A 260 -35.40 4.91 11.51
C ARG A 260 -36.38 3.79 11.86
N GLU A 261 -37.63 4.16 12.16
CA GLU A 261 -38.68 3.19 12.52
C GLU A 261 -38.89 2.10 11.46
N GLU A 262 -38.86 2.46 10.18
CA GLU A 262 -38.99 1.49 9.07
C GLU A 262 -37.85 0.44 9.07
N GLN A 263 -36.62 0.86 9.40
CA GLN A 263 -35.46 -0.02 9.46
C GLN A 263 -35.54 -0.95 10.67
N LEU A 264 -36.02 -0.44 11.81
CA LEU A 264 -36.26 -1.25 13.00
C LEU A 264 -37.34 -2.30 12.74
N GLN A 265 -38.46 -1.93 12.13
CA GLN A 265 -39.53 -2.88 11.78
C GLN A 265 -39.04 -3.98 10.84
N ALA A 266 -38.18 -3.64 9.88
CA ALA A 266 -37.57 -4.63 8.98
C ALA A 266 -36.67 -5.62 9.74
N LEU A 267 -35.87 -5.13 10.70
CA LEU A 267 -35.03 -5.98 11.56
C LEU A 267 -35.88 -6.86 12.49
N GLU A 268 -36.91 -6.30 13.12
CA GLU A 268 -37.83 -7.04 13.99
C GLU A 268 -38.59 -8.13 13.24
N LEU A 269 -39.04 -7.83 12.01
CA LEU A 269 -39.70 -8.81 11.15
C LEU A 269 -38.77 -9.97 10.80
N PHE A 270 -37.49 -9.69 10.53
CA PHE A 270 -36.51 -10.72 10.21
C PHE A 270 -36.15 -11.57 11.44
N LEU A 271 -35.89 -10.92 12.57
CA LEU A 271 -35.45 -11.58 13.81
C LEU A 271 -36.60 -12.28 14.55
N GLY A 272 -37.86 -11.90 14.27
CA GLY A 272 -39.04 -12.41 14.97
C GLY A 272 -39.12 -12.00 16.44
N MET A 273 -38.34 -10.99 16.84
CA MET A 273 -38.17 -10.51 18.22
C MET A 273 -38.11 -8.98 18.22
N GLN A 274 -38.41 -8.38 19.37
CA GLN A 274 -38.27 -6.94 19.53
C GLN A 274 -36.79 -6.53 19.45
N VAL A 275 -36.49 -5.44 18.73
CA VAL A 275 -35.12 -4.96 18.57
C VAL A 275 -34.84 -3.81 19.51
N GLU A 276 -33.90 -4.00 20.42
CA GLU A 276 -33.30 -2.92 21.20
C GLU A 276 -32.00 -2.48 20.51
N GLN A 277 -32.01 -1.32 19.86
CA GLN A 277 -30.79 -0.75 19.28
C GLN A 277 -29.91 -0.07 20.34
N VAL A 278 -28.60 -0.30 20.25
CA VAL A 278 -27.57 0.36 21.05
C VAL A 278 -26.56 1.05 20.15
N LEU A 279 -26.18 2.27 20.52
CA LEU A 279 -25.24 3.03 19.74
C LEU A 279 -23.81 2.55 20.00
N ALA A 280 -23.07 2.33 18.91
CA ALA A 280 -21.67 1.93 18.92
C ALA A 280 -20.80 3.00 18.24
N THR A 281 -19.60 3.22 18.77
CA THR A 281 -18.58 4.03 18.11
C THR A 281 -18.07 3.33 16.86
N ARG A 282 -17.35 4.06 16.01
CA ARG A 282 -16.77 3.50 14.78
C ARG A 282 -15.85 2.32 15.06
N GLU A 283 -14.95 2.47 16.03
CA GLU A 283 -13.98 1.43 16.39
C GLU A 283 -14.68 0.17 16.94
N GLU A 284 -15.69 0.33 17.78
CA GLU A 284 -16.49 -0.81 18.27
C GLU A 284 -17.27 -1.48 17.15
N MET A 285 -17.83 -0.69 16.22
CA MET A 285 -18.50 -1.26 15.06
C MET A 285 -17.51 -2.06 14.20
N GLU A 286 -16.27 -1.61 13.99
CA GLU A 286 -15.26 -2.42 13.27
C GLU A 286 -14.92 -3.71 14.03
N PHE A 287 -14.83 -3.65 15.36
CA PHE A 287 -14.65 -4.84 16.19
C PHE A 287 -15.81 -5.83 16.02
N PHE A 288 -17.07 -5.36 16.11
CA PHE A 288 -18.26 -6.22 15.97
C PHE A 288 -18.36 -6.86 14.58
N TRP A 289 -18.10 -6.09 13.52
CA TRP A 289 -18.09 -6.60 12.16
C TRP A 289 -16.99 -7.63 11.95
N LYS A 290 -15.78 -7.37 12.46
CA LYS A 290 -14.67 -8.34 12.45
C LYS A 290 -15.09 -9.63 13.15
N SER A 291 -15.65 -9.55 14.36
CA SER A 291 -15.97 -10.73 15.17
C SER A 291 -17.11 -11.60 14.61
N ILE A 292 -18.14 -11.01 13.99
CA ILE A 292 -19.33 -11.75 13.55
C ILE A 292 -19.31 -12.08 12.05
N TYR A 293 -18.74 -11.21 11.22
CA TYR A 293 -18.75 -11.32 9.75
C TYR A 293 -17.37 -11.57 9.16
N GLU A 294 -16.39 -12.06 9.95
CA GLU A 294 -15.02 -12.29 9.50
C GLU A 294 -14.96 -13.05 8.17
N THR A 295 -15.68 -14.18 8.09
CA THR A 295 -15.69 -15.07 6.92
C THR A 295 -16.20 -14.36 5.67
N GLU A 296 -17.28 -13.59 5.77
CA GLU A 296 -17.85 -12.84 4.66
C GLU A 296 -16.93 -11.71 4.21
N LEU A 297 -16.35 -10.97 5.15
CA LEU A 297 -15.40 -9.90 4.84
C LEU A 297 -14.12 -10.44 4.18
N LEU A 298 -13.62 -11.59 4.64
CA LEU A 298 -12.49 -12.27 4.02
C LEU A 298 -12.83 -12.80 2.63
N LYS A 299 -14.02 -13.38 2.46
CA LYS A 299 -14.49 -13.85 1.15
C LYS A 299 -14.64 -12.68 0.17
N GLU A 300 -15.21 -11.56 0.59
CA GLU A 300 -15.33 -10.38 -0.26
C GLU A 300 -13.96 -9.83 -0.66
N SER A 301 -13.04 -9.70 0.29
CA SER A 301 -11.71 -9.13 0.03
C SER A 301 -10.79 -10.02 -0.81
N THR A 302 -11.01 -11.34 -0.83
CA THR A 302 -10.16 -12.30 -1.56
C THR A 302 -10.81 -12.92 -2.81
N GLN A 303 -12.12 -13.16 -2.80
CA GLN A 303 -12.80 -14.00 -3.80
C GLN A 303 -13.84 -13.27 -4.65
N LYS A 304 -14.23 -12.04 -4.33
CA LYS A 304 -15.31 -11.34 -5.05
C LYS A 304 -15.02 -11.24 -6.55
N LEU A 305 -13.86 -10.71 -6.93
CA LEU A 305 -13.45 -10.61 -8.34
C LEU A 305 -13.35 -11.99 -9.02
N VAL A 306 -12.81 -12.99 -8.32
CA VAL A 306 -12.68 -14.37 -8.83
C VAL A 306 -14.04 -14.99 -9.12
N THR A 307 -15.03 -14.73 -8.26
CA THR A 307 -16.36 -15.35 -8.35
C THR A 307 -17.22 -14.65 -9.39
N GLU A 308 -17.20 -13.31 -9.43
CA GLU A 308 -18.07 -12.52 -10.29
C GLU A 308 -17.49 -12.24 -11.68
N GLN A 309 -16.16 -12.11 -11.79
CA GLN A 309 -15.45 -11.80 -13.04
C GLN A 309 -14.15 -12.61 -13.18
N PRO A 310 -14.22 -13.96 -13.22
CA PRO A 310 -13.04 -14.83 -13.23
C PRO A 310 -12.06 -14.53 -14.38
N GLU A 311 -12.56 -14.10 -15.53
CA GLU A 311 -11.76 -13.75 -16.70
C GLU A 311 -10.84 -12.55 -16.47
N ASN A 312 -11.16 -11.71 -15.47
CA ASN A 312 -10.45 -10.49 -15.10
C ASN A 312 -9.52 -10.67 -13.89
N SER A 313 -9.41 -11.88 -13.31
CA SER A 313 -8.50 -12.15 -12.17
C SER A 313 -7.33 -13.05 -12.57
N ALA A 314 -6.15 -12.74 -12.04
CA ALA A 314 -4.90 -13.48 -12.16
C ALA A 314 -4.87 -14.81 -11.39
N HIS A 315 -5.92 -15.17 -10.63
CA HIS A 315 -6.00 -16.42 -9.85
C HIS A 315 -5.69 -17.69 -10.68
N VAL A 316 -5.90 -17.65 -12.00
CA VAL A 316 -5.39 -18.63 -12.96
C VAL A 316 -4.30 -17.97 -13.83
N THR A 317 -3.06 -18.40 -13.69
CA THR A 317 -1.94 -17.82 -14.46
C THR A 317 -2.03 -18.13 -15.96
N PHE A 318 -2.24 -19.40 -16.31
CA PHE A 318 -2.38 -19.85 -17.70
C PHE A 318 -3.69 -20.62 -17.85
N THR A 319 -4.52 -20.21 -18.80
CA THR A 319 -5.72 -20.97 -19.14
C THR A 319 -5.39 -22.11 -20.10
N THR A 320 -6.20 -23.18 -20.09
CA THR A 320 -6.02 -24.31 -21.00
C THR A 320 -5.96 -23.89 -22.48
N PRO A 321 -6.84 -23.00 -23.00
CA PRO A 321 -6.73 -22.51 -24.38
C PRO A 321 -5.42 -21.78 -24.68
N GLN A 322 -4.90 -21.00 -23.72
CA GLN A 322 -3.60 -20.33 -23.87
C GLN A 322 -2.44 -21.33 -23.93
N LEU A 323 -2.46 -22.36 -23.07
CA LEU A 323 -1.45 -23.43 -23.10
C LEU A 323 -1.50 -24.23 -24.40
N LEU A 324 -2.70 -24.58 -24.88
CA LEU A 324 -2.88 -25.27 -26.16
C LEU A 324 -2.42 -24.42 -27.35
N THR A 325 -2.77 -23.12 -27.35
CA THR A 325 -2.36 -22.19 -28.40
C THR A 325 -0.85 -21.99 -28.38
N GLY A 326 -0.26 -21.76 -27.21
CA GLY A 326 1.19 -21.64 -27.03
C GLY A 326 1.93 -22.92 -27.43
N GLY A 327 1.39 -24.08 -27.05
CA GLY A 327 1.92 -25.40 -27.43
C GLY A 327 1.85 -25.65 -28.93
N ALA A 328 0.74 -25.29 -29.59
CA ALA A 328 0.59 -25.39 -31.04
C ALA A 328 1.56 -24.45 -31.79
N LEU A 329 1.70 -23.20 -31.34
CA LEU A 329 2.66 -22.25 -31.90
C LEU A 329 4.11 -22.74 -31.72
N MET A 330 4.43 -23.30 -30.56
CA MET A 330 5.75 -23.88 -30.29
C MET A 330 6.01 -25.11 -31.18
N PHE A 331 5.01 -25.99 -31.36
CA PHE A 331 5.11 -27.13 -32.27
C PHE A 331 5.34 -26.68 -33.72
N ILE A 332 4.57 -25.70 -34.20
CA ILE A 332 4.75 -25.11 -35.54
C ILE A 332 6.16 -24.54 -35.69
N LEU A 333 6.66 -23.81 -34.68
CA LEU A 333 8.01 -23.26 -34.69
C LEU A 333 9.07 -24.36 -34.76
N VAL A 334 8.95 -25.44 -33.98
CA VAL A 334 9.89 -26.58 -34.00
C VAL A 334 9.87 -27.28 -35.36
N VAL A 335 8.69 -27.52 -35.94
CA VAL A 335 8.56 -28.11 -37.27
C VAL A 335 9.18 -27.20 -38.34
N ALA A 336 8.89 -25.89 -38.30
CA ALA A 336 9.47 -24.92 -39.23
C ALA A 336 10.99 -24.85 -39.12
N LEU A 337 11.54 -24.88 -37.90
CA LEU A 337 12.98 -24.96 -37.66
C LEU A 337 13.59 -26.27 -38.20
N GLY A 338 12.88 -27.39 -38.08
CA GLY A 338 13.32 -28.68 -38.62
C GLY A 338 13.33 -28.73 -40.15
N LEU A 339 12.39 -28.02 -40.80
CA LEU A 339 12.28 -27.96 -42.26
C LEU A 339 13.28 -26.97 -42.88
N ASP A 340 13.33 -25.74 -42.35
CA ASP A 340 14.22 -24.66 -42.81
C ASP A 340 14.51 -23.70 -41.66
N TRP A 341 15.51 -24.04 -40.84
CA TRP A 341 15.88 -23.26 -39.68
C TRP A 341 16.29 -21.82 -40.03
N PHE A 342 16.93 -21.62 -41.18
CA PHE A 342 17.51 -20.33 -41.53
C PHE A 342 16.42 -19.31 -41.90
N HIS A 343 15.54 -19.64 -42.84
CA HIS A 343 14.44 -18.75 -43.23
C HIS A 343 13.41 -18.57 -42.12
N THR A 344 13.21 -19.59 -41.28
CA THR A 344 12.35 -19.51 -40.09
C THR A 344 12.87 -18.46 -39.11
N LEU A 345 14.17 -18.49 -38.77
CA LEU A 345 14.78 -17.51 -37.87
C LEU A 345 14.79 -16.10 -38.47
N ILE A 346 15.01 -15.94 -39.78
CA ILE A 346 14.88 -14.64 -40.46
C ILE A 346 13.44 -14.12 -40.32
N THR A 347 12.44 -14.94 -40.60
CA THR A 347 11.03 -14.55 -40.51
C THR A 347 10.65 -14.12 -39.10
N LEU A 348 11.10 -14.86 -38.09
CA LEU A 348 10.93 -14.50 -36.69
C LEU A 348 11.61 -13.16 -36.36
N ASN A 349 12.86 -12.97 -36.80
CA ASN A 349 13.57 -11.71 -36.61
C ASN A 349 12.83 -10.54 -37.26
N VAL A 350 12.35 -10.69 -38.50
CA VAL A 350 11.55 -9.66 -39.19
C VAL A 350 10.31 -9.30 -38.38
N ALA A 351 9.57 -10.30 -37.88
CA ALA A 351 8.39 -10.06 -37.07
C ALA A 351 8.72 -9.31 -35.77
N VAL A 352 9.82 -9.68 -35.10
CA VAL A 352 10.29 -9.00 -33.88
C VAL A 352 10.71 -7.56 -34.17
N GLN A 353 11.46 -7.30 -35.24
CA GLN A 353 11.87 -5.92 -35.60
C GLN A 353 10.69 -5.05 -36.00
N LEU A 354 9.72 -5.58 -36.76
CA LEU A 354 8.50 -4.83 -37.08
C LEU A 354 7.68 -4.50 -35.82
N PHE A 355 7.60 -5.45 -34.88
CA PHE A 355 6.97 -5.23 -33.59
C PHE A 355 7.72 -4.16 -32.79
N TYR A 356 9.04 -4.28 -32.64
CA TYR A 356 9.90 -3.34 -31.93
C TYR A 356 9.75 -1.92 -32.50
N PHE A 357 9.74 -1.80 -33.82
CA PHE A 357 9.64 -0.53 -34.52
C PHE A 357 8.29 0.13 -34.24
N THR A 358 7.22 -0.66 -34.37
CA THR A 358 5.85 -0.21 -34.10
C THR A 358 5.69 0.25 -32.66
N MET A 359 6.20 -0.52 -31.68
CA MET A 359 6.14 -0.15 -30.27
C MET A 359 6.95 1.12 -29.99
N THR A 360 8.15 1.26 -30.57
CA THR A 360 9.01 2.43 -30.40
C THR A 360 8.37 3.68 -30.99
N MET A 361 7.83 3.61 -32.20
CA MET A 361 7.12 4.72 -32.83
C MET A 361 5.88 5.10 -32.01
N PHE A 362 5.11 4.13 -31.51
CA PHE A 362 3.93 4.45 -30.70
C PHE A 362 4.31 5.07 -29.34
N LYS A 363 5.36 4.58 -28.66
CA LYS A 363 5.86 5.21 -27.43
C LYS A 363 6.37 6.63 -27.68
N PHE A 364 7.09 6.85 -28.78
CA PHE A 364 7.51 8.19 -29.16
C PHE A 364 6.31 9.11 -29.38
N LEU A 365 5.28 8.66 -30.09
CA LEU A 365 4.04 9.42 -30.26
C LEU A 365 3.39 9.74 -28.91
N ILE A 366 3.25 8.75 -28.00
CA ILE A 366 2.72 8.99 -26.64
C ILE A 366 3.51 10.13 -25.96
N ILE A 367 4.83 10.04 -25.93
CA ILE A 367 5.70 11.04 -25.30
C ILE A 367 5.47 12.44 -25.91
N MET A 368 5.36 12.54 -27.24
CA MET A 368 5.09 13.81 -27.93
C MET A 368 3.70 14.40 -27.63
N TYR A 369 2.71 13.57 -27.30
CA TYR A 369 1.42 14.07 -26.81
C TYR A 369 1.50 14.52 -25.35
N GLY A 370 2.36 13.87 -24.56
CA GLY A 370 2.64 14.25 -23.18
C GLY A 370 3.35 15.58 -23.02
N THR A 371 4.09 16.05 -24.04
CA THR A 371 4.78 17.34 -24.01
C THR A 371 3.88 18.57 -24.18
N ARG A 372 2.58 18.38 -24.36
CA ARG A 372 1.62 19.49 -24.50
C ARG A 372 1.30 20.09 -23.13
N ASP A 373 1.16 21.40 -23.05
CA ASP A 373 0.90 22.10 -21.79
C ASP A 373 -0.39 21.64 -21.09
N PHE A 374 -1.40 21.28 -21.88
CA PHE A 374 -2.70 20.77 -21.43
C PHE A 374 -2.77 19.24 -21.34
N ALA A 375 -1.63 18.53 -21.43
CA ALA A 375 -1.61 17.07 -21.40
C ALA A 375 -2.13 16.49 -20.07
N GLN A 376 -2.06 17.29 -19.01
CA GLN A 376 -2.44 16.94 -17.63
C GLN A 376 -3.26 18.03 -16.98
N ILE A 377 -4.01 17.67 -15.94
CA ILE A 377 -4.85 18.61 -15.20
C ILE A 377 -3.98 19.39 -14.22
N ARG A 378 -3.92 20.71 -14.40
CA ARG A 378 -3.16 21.63 -13.54
C ARG A 378 -4.12 22.56 -12.79
N PHE A 379 -3.68 22.98 -11.61
CA PHE A 379 -4.37 23.96 -10.77
C PHE A 379 -3.36 24.98 -10.25
N THR A 380 -3.81 26.22 -10.16
CA THR A 380 -3.09 27.29 -9.46
C THR A 380 -3.42 27.25 -7.97
N GLU A 381 -2.53 27.77 -7.11
CA GLU A 381 -2.78 27.89 -5.67
C GLU A 381 -4.09 28.64 -5.38
N GLN A 382 -4.35 29.73 -6.12
CA GLN A 382 -5.58 30.52 -5.99
C GLN A 382 -6.85 29.72 -6.29
N GLU A 383 -6.83 28.84 -7.28
CA GLU A 383 -7.97 27.97 -7.59
C GLU A 383 -8.25 26.98 -6.47
N ILE A 384 -7.21 26.49 -5.79
CA ILE A 384 -7.34 25.55 -4.67
C ILE A 384 -7.82 26.26 -3.41
N ASP A 385 -7.28 27.44 -3.10
CA ASP A 385 -7.68 28.25 -1.95
C ASP A 385 -9.14 28.72 -2.04
N GLN A 386 -9.67 28.88 -3.25
CA GLN A 386 -11.06 29.28 -3.49
C GLN A 386 -12.07 28.13 -3.40
N ILE A 387 -11.63 26.88 -3.22
CA ILE A 387 -12.54 25.75 -3.07
C ILE A 387 -13.34 25.91 -1.79
N ASP A 388 -14.67 25.92 -1.92
CA ASP A 388 -15.57 25.93 -0.77
C ASP A 388 -15.45 24.60 -0.01
N GLU A 389 -14.83 24.63 1.17
CA GLU A 389 -14.64 23.44 1.99
C GLU A 389 -15.96 22.74 2.35
N ARG A 390 -17.11 23.42 2.28
CA ARG A 390 -18.43 22.83 2.47
C ARG A 390 -18.79 21.81 1.39
N SER A 391 -18.35 22.02 0.15
CA SER A 391 -18.64 21.11 -0.97
C SER A 391 -17.73 19.87 -0.99
N LEU A 392 -16.63 19.89 -0.24
CA LEU A 392 -15.72 18.75 -0.17
C LEU A 392 -16.42 17.52 0.41
N PRO A 393 -16.31 16.33 -0.22
CA PRO A 393 -16.94 15.12 0.30
C PRO A 393 -16.11 14.48 1.43
N ILE A 394 -16.62 13.40 2.02
CA ILE A 394 -15.77 12.53 2.86
C ILE A 394 -14.74 11.85 1.95
N TYR A 395 -13.49 11.80 2.39
CA TYR A 395 -12.38 11.19 1.66
C TYR A 395 -11.79 10.04 2.45
N THR A 396 -11.79 8.82 1.89
CA THR A 396 -11.13 7.67 2.51
C THR A 396 -9.67 7.58 2.07
N ILE A 397 -8.77 7.40 3.04
CA ILE A 397 -7.35 7.12 2.80
C ILE A 397 -7.06 5.71 3.31
N LEU A 398 -6.66 4.80 2.42
CA LEU A 398 -6.25 3.45 2.77
C LEU A 398 -4.72 3.39 2.87
N ILE A 399 -4.20 2.98 4.02
CA ILE A 399 -2.75 2.80 4.21
C ILE A 399 -2.46 1.37 4.64
N PRO A 400 -2.11 0.48 3.69
CA PRO A 400 -1.64 -0.86 4.01
C PRO A 400 -0.21 -0.81 4.57
N MET A 401 0.00 -1.45 5.71
CA MET A 401 1.32 -1.56 6.34
C MET A 401 1.54 -2.96 6.89
N TYR A 402 2.75 -3.50 6.69
CA TYR A 402 3.09 -4.82 7.21
C TYR A 402 4.55 -4.86 7.62
N LYS A 403 4.86 -4.96 8.91
CA LYS A 403 6.23 -4.98 9.46
C LYS A 403 7.05 -3.74 9.08
N GLU A 404 6.41 -2.58 9.24
CA GLU A 404 6.93 -1.24 8.93
C GLU A 404 6.68 -0.23 10.06
N SER A 405 6.71 -0.71 11.30
CA SER A 405 6.46 0.10 12.51
C SER A 405 7.33 1.37 12.58
N GLN A 406 8.55 1.32 12.04
CA GLN A 406 9.47 2.46 12.00
C GLN A 406 8.98 3.64 11.14
N VAL A 407 8.05 3.43 10.21
CA VAL A 407 7.59 4.47 9.28
C VAL A 407 6.38 5.24 9.85
N ILE A 408 5.68 4.68 10.84
CA ILE A 408 4.45 5.23 11.43
C ILE A 408 4.58 6.71 11.83
N PRO A 409 5.66 7.18 12.49
CA PRO A 409 5.77 8.60 12.86
C PRO A 409 5.74 9.52 11.64
N HIS A 410 6.54 9.22 10.62
CA HIS A 410 6.62 10.01 9.39
C HIS A 410 5.32 9.95 8.58
N LEU A 411 4.67 8.78 8.54
CA LEU A 411 3.36 8.60 7.93
C LEU A 411 2.34 9.60 8.53
N LEU A 412 2.26 9.65 9.85
CA LEU A 412 1.30 10.52 10.53
C LEU A 412 1.61 12.00 10.29
N ASP A 413 2.87 12.41 10.34
CA ASP A 413 3.26 13.80 10.02
C ASP A 413 2.80 14.21 8.61
N ASN A 414 2.99 13.32 7.61
CA ASN A 414 2.57 13.58 6.23
C ASN A 414 1.05 13.67 6.10
N LEU A 415 0.30 12.76 6.73
CA LEU A 415 -1.18 12.77 6.71
C LEU A 415 -1.76 13.98 7.46
N GLU A 416 -1.12 14.39 8.55
CA GLU A 416 -1.50 15.59 9.27
C GLU A 416 -1.23 16.87 8.48
N SER A 417 -0.24 16.87 7.59
CA SER A 417 0.05 17.99 6.68
C SER A 417 -0.97 18.18 5.55
N LEU A 418 -1.81 17.18 5.26
CA LEU A 418 -2.83 17.29 4.23
C LEU A 418 -3.82 18.43 4.54
N ASP A 419 -3.94 19.37 3.60
CA ASP A 419 -4.90 20.46 3.58
C ASP A 419 -6.27 19.93 3.12
N TYR A 420 -6.95 19.29 4.07
CA TYR A 420 -8.32 18.83 3.94
C TYR A 420 -9.00 18.87 5.32
N PRO A 421 -10.29 19.22 5.41
CA PRO A 421 -10.99 19.22 6.70
C PRO A 421 -10.89 17.85 7.38
N LYS A 422 -10.21 17.77 8.53
CA LYS A 422 -9.95 16.49 9.21
C LYS A 422 -11.23 15.74 9.59
N ALA A 423 -12.31 16.46 9.91
CA ALA A 423 -13.65 15.91 10.14
C ALA A 423 -14.25 15.18 8.93
N LYS A 424 -13.74 15.44 7.71
CA LYS A 424 -14.14 14.80 6.45
C LYS A 424 -13.14 13.74 5.97
N LEU A 425 -12.14 13.40 6.78
CA LEU A 425 -11.23 12.31 6.47
C LEU A 425 -11.69 10.99 7.12
N ASP A 426 -11.46 9.90 6.41
CA ASP A 426 -11.64 8.53 6.85
C ASP A 426 -10.34 7.77 6.61
N VAL A 427 -9.39 7.90 7.53
CA VAL A 427 -8.05 7.33 7.42
C VAL A 427 -8.05 5.92 8.00
N ARG A 428 -7.80 4.92 7.17
CA ARG A 428 -7.88 3.50 7.54
C ARG A 428 -6.48 2.89 7.47
N LEU A 429 -5.90 2.61 8.63
CA LEU A 429 -4.60 1.96 8.79
C LEU A 429 -4.80 0.45 8.76
N LEU A 430 -4.31 -0.23 7.74
CA LEU A 430 -4.57 -1.65 7.49
C LEU A 430 -3.33 -2.43 7.92
N ILE A 431 -3.43 -3.15 9.04
CA ILE A 431 -2.36 -3.95 9.62
C ILE A 431 -2.74 -5.42 9.58
N GLU A 432 -1.80 -6.28 9.23
CA GLU A 432 -2.02 -7.73 9.30
C GLU A 432 -2.07 -8.19 10.77
N GLU A 433 -2.89 -9.21 11.03
CA GLU A 433 -3.09 -9.78 12.37
C GLU A 433 -1.81 -10.26 13.07
N ASP A 434 -0.80 -10.69 12.31
CA ASP A 434 0.50 -11.12 12.83
C ASP A 434 1.49 -9.97 13.06
N ASP A 435 1.12 -8.72 12.78
CA ASP A 435 1.92 -7.53 13.07
C ASP A 435 1.58 -6.94 14.45
N LEU A 436 1.96 -7.69 15.50
CA LEU A 436 1.68 -7.32 16.89
C LEU A 436 2.38 -6.02 17.32
N GLU A 437 3.53 -5.72 16.74
CA GLU A 437 4.29 -4.49 17.05
C GLU A 437 3.53 -3.25 16.57
N ALA A 438 3.06 -3.24 15.31
CA ALA A 438 2.26 -2.13 14.79
C ALA A 438 0.95 -1.97 15.57
N GLN A 439 0.28 -3.08 15.92
CA GLN A 439 -0.94 -3.07 16.73
C GLN A 439 -0.71 -2.37 18.09
N GLN A 440 0.37 -2.71 18.79
CA GLN A 440 0.68 -2.13 20.09
C GLN A 440 1.01 -0.64 19.97
N ILE A 441 1.86 -0.26 19.00
CA ILE A 441 2.24 1.15 18.79
C ILE A 441 1.00 2.01 18.50
N LEU A 442 0.15 1.59 17.56
CA LEU A 442 -1.03 2.36 17.18
C LEU A 442 -2.04 2.50 18.33
N LYS A 443 -2.17 1.45 19.15
CA LYS A 443 -3.00 1.49 20.37
C LYS A 443 -2.49 2.50 21.40
N GLU A 444 -1.18 2.62 21.57
CA GLU A 444 -0.57 3.56 22.54
C GLU A 444 -0.59 5.03 22.09
N MET A 445 -0.72 5.28 20.79
CA MET A 445 -0.71 6.64 20.21
C MET A 445 -2.01 7.41 20.44
N ASN A 446 -3.12 6.73 20.75
CA ASN A 446 -4.45 7.35 20.94
C ASN A 446 -4.80 8.31 19.78
N LEU A 447 -4.85 7.75 18.57
CA LEU A 447 -5.06 8.53 17.35
C LEU A 447 -6.44 9.19 17.32
N PRO A 448 -6.60 10.33 16.62
CA PRO A 448 -7.89 10.98 16.46
C PRO A 448 -8.96 10.06 15.83
N PRO A 449 -10.27 10.29 16.09
CA PRO A 449 -11.35 9.40 15.64
C PRO A 449 -11.61 9.35 14.12
N TYR A 450 -10.90 10.16 13.34
CA TYR A 450 -10.86 10.05 11.87
C TYR A 450 -9.81 9.06 11.37
N TYR A 451 -8.95 8.54 12.26
CA TYR A 451 -8.15 7.33 12.05
C TYR A 451 -8.93 6.11 12.53
N THR A 452 -8.79 5.01 11.80
CA THR A 452 -9.36 3.72 12.17
C THR A 452 -8.31 2.65 11.90
N THR A 453 -7.90 1.96 12.95
CA THR A 453 -6.96 0.84 12.86
C THR A 453 -7.73 -0.43 12.55
N ILE A 454 -7.43 -1.05 11.41
CA ILE A 454 -8.11 -2.27 10.93
C ILE A 454 -7.11 -3.41 10.96
N VAL A 455 -7.37 -4.38 11.84
CA VAL A 455 -6.61 -5.63 11.89
C VAL A 455 -7.20 -6.59 10.87
N VAL A 456 -6.50 -6.74 9.73
CA VAL A 456 -6.86 -7.65 8.65
C VAL A 456 -6.59 -9.08 9.09
N PRO A 457 -7.61 -9.96 9.18
CA PRO A 457 -7.44 -11.33 9.64
C PRO A 457 -6.55 -12.14 8.70
N HIS A 458 -5.88 -13.16 9.24
CA HIS A 458 -5.02 -14.02 8.44
C HIS A 458 -5.80 -14.80 7.36
N SER A 459 -5.38 -14.68 6.11
CA SER A 459 -5.85 -15.52 5.00
C SER A 459 -4.88 -15.46 3.81
N LEU A 460 -5.01 -16.40 2.87
CA LEU A 460 -4.28 -16.40 1.61
C LEU A 460 -5.18 -15.94 0.45
N PRO A 461 -4.67 -15.12 -0.50
CA PRO A 461 -3.31 -14.56 -0.54
C PRO A 461 -3.13 -13.43 0.49
N LYS A 462 -1.95 -13.37 1.13
CA LYS A 462 -1.56 -12.26 2.02
C LYS A 462 -0.85 -11.19 1.19
N THR A 463 -1.59 -10.19 0.74
CA THR A 463 -1.13 -9.18 -0.22
C THR A 463 -1.72 -7.80 0.08
N LYS A 464 -1.03 -6.73 -0.37
CA LYS A 464 -1.53 -5.34 -0.34
C LYS A 464 -2.97 -5.21 -0.89
N PRO A 465 -3.31 -5.73 -2.08
CA PRO A 465 -4.68 -5.67 -2.61
C PRO A 465 -5.73 -6.31 -1.70
N LYS A 466 -5.43 -7.44 -1.05
CA LYS A 466 -6.35 -8.04 -0.07
C LYS A 466 -6.63 -7.07 1.08
N ALA A 467 -5.58 -6.53 1.70
CA ALA A 467 -5.72 -5.60 2.81
C ALA A 467 -6.55 -4.37 2.40
N CYS A 468 -6.23 -3.77 1.24
CA CYS A 468 -6.99 -2.64 0.67
C CYS A 468 -8.46 -3.00 0.43
N ASN A 469 -8.75 -4.16 -0.18
CA ASN A 469 -10.12 -4.62 -0.37
C ASN A 469 -10.86 -4.78 0.96
N TYR A 470 -10.22 -5.35 1.99
CA TYR A 470 -10.81 -5.49 3.32
C TYR A 470 -11.12 -4.13 3.95
N GLY A 471 -10.19 -3.18 3.86
CA GLY A 471 -10.39 -1.80 4.30
C GLY A 471 -11.49 -1.05 3.54
N LEU A 472 -11.70 -1.38 2.26
CA LEU A 472 -12.67 -0.74 1.38
C LEU A 472 -14.14 -1.08 1.70
N ILE A 473 -14.40 -2.27 2.25
CA ILE A 473 -15.75 -2.79 2.51
C ILE A 473 -16.60 -1.76 3.26
N ARG A 474 -16.06 -1.24 4.37
CA ARG A 474 -16.72 -0.27 5.26
C ARG A 474 -16.16 1.15 5.17
N ALA A 475 -15.39 1.43 4.13
CA ALA A 475 -14.95 2.79 3.81
C ALA A 475 -16.14 3.70 3.51
N ARG A 476 -16.05 4.97 3.95
CA ARG A 476 -17.18 5.92 3.98
C ARG A 476 -17.06 7.06 2.97
N GLY A 477 -15.88 7.23 2.38
CA GLY A 477 -15.62 8.33 1.45
C GLY A 477 -16.38 8.18 0.14
N GLU A 478 -16.70 9.34 -0.46
CA GLU A 478 -17.11 9.39 -1.87
C GLU A 478 -15.93 9.05 -2.78
N TYR A 479 -14.73 9.50 -2.36
CA TYR A 479 -13.46 9.16 -2.99
C TYR A 479 -12.59 8.34 -2.06
N VAL A 480 -11.72 7.53 -2.65
CA VAL A 480 -10.73 6.73 -1.95
C VAL A 480 -9.37 6.85 -2.61
N VAL A 481 -8.31 6.93 -1.80
CA VAL A 481 -6.92 6.87 -2.24
C VAL A 481 -6.17 5.81 -1.47
N ILE A 482 -5.19 5.16 -2.12
CA ILE A 482 -4.19 4.35 -1.43
C ILE A 482 -2.91 5.18 -1.31
N TYR A 483 -2.35 5.21 -0.10
CA TYR A 483 -0.97 5.64 0.15
C TYR A 483 -0.16 4.50 0.76
N ASP A 484 1.08 4.33 0.32
CA ASP A 484 2.05 3.50 1.01
C ASP A 484 2.54 4.23 2.28
N ALA A 485 3.09 3.48 3.24
CA ALA A 485 3.41 4.02 4.55
C ALA A 485 4.48 5.14 4.49
N GLU A 486 5.38 5.11 3.52
CA GLU A 486 6.45 6.10 3.32
C GLU A 486 6.04 7.34 2.50
N ASP A 487 4.84 7.32 1.91
CA ASP A 487 4.41 8.33 0.95
C ASP A 487 4.32 9.71 1.58
N ARG A 488 4.75 10.71 0.80
CA ARG A 488 4.62 12.14 1.15
C ARG A 488 3.85 12.85 0.03
N PRO A 489 2.51 12.77 0.02
CA PRO A 489 1.69 13.51 -0.93
C PRO A 489 1.82 15.02 -0.71
N ASP A 490 1.67 15.82 -1.77
CA ASP A 490 1.54 17.27 -1.62
C ASP A 490 0.36 17.60 -0.67
N PRO A 491 0.48 18.61 0.20
CA PRO A 491 -0.56 18.95 1.17
C PRO A 491 -1.95 19.14 0.56
N ASP A 492 -2.04 19.75 -0.62
CA ASP A 492 -3.29 20.10 -1.29
C ASP A 492 -3.81 19.03 -2.27
N GLN A 493 -3.18 17.84 -2.33
CA GLN A 493 -3.46 16.80 -3.31
C GLN A 493 -4.94 16.38 -3.32
N LEU A 494 -5.57 16.22 -2.15
CA LEU A 494 -6.97 15.80 -2.06
C LEU A 494 -7.93 16.87 -2.63
N LYS A 495 -7.65 18.16 -2.41
CA LYS A 495 -8.43 19.27 -2.99
C LYS A 495 -8.24 19.34 -4.51
N LYS A 496 -7.00 19.23 -5.00
CA LYS A 496 -6.68 19.15 -6.44
C LYS A 496 -7.41 18.00 -7.12
N VAL A 497 -7.44 16.83 -6.49
CA VAL A 497 -8.12 15.65 -7.03
C VAL A 497 -9.64 15.82 -7.06
N HIS A 498 -10.25 16.37 -6.00
CA HIS A 498 -11.68 16.67 -6.03
C HIS A 498 -12.01 17.64 -7.17
N ALA A 499 -11.25 18.73 -7.31
CA ALA A 499 -11.42 19.67 -8.41
C ALA A 499 -11.16 19.01 -9.79
N ALA A 500 -10.24 18.05 -9.88
CA ALA A 500 -9.98 17.29 -11.09
C ALA A 500 -11.15 16.40 -11.48
N PHE A 501 -11.80 15.73 -10.52
CA PHE A 501 -13.02 14.97 -10.80
C PHE A 501 -14.16 15.87 -11.29
N LEU A 502 -14.31 17.08 -10.73
CA LEU A 502 -15.32 18.05 -11.17
C LEU A 502 -15.04 18.60 -12.58
N ARG A 503 -13.77 18.76 -12.97
CA ARG A 503 -13.37 19.21 -14.32
C ARG A 503 -13.40 18.09 -15.36
N SER A 504 -13.32 16.83 -14.92
CA SER A 504 -13.24 15.68 -15.81
C SER A 504 -14.64 15.24 -16.26
N PRO A 505 -14.75 14.51 -17.39
CA PRO A 505 -16.00 13.90 -17.81
C PRO A 505 -16.59 12.99 -16.72
N GLU A 506 -17.91 12.78 -16.72
CA GLU A 506 -18.59 11.96 -15.71
C GLU A 506 -18.02 10.53 -15.62
N ASN A 507 -17.62 9.95 -16.76
CA ASN A 507 -17.00 8.63 -16.83
C ASN A 507 -15.53 8.59 -16.37
N CYS A 508 -14.94 9.70 -15.92
CA CYS A 508 -13.65 9.69 -15.26
C CYS A 508 -13.79 9.09 -13.86
N ALA A 509 -13.22 7.90 -13.67
CA ALA A 509 -13.35 7.12 -12.45
C ALA A 509 -12.10 7.14 -11.58
N CYS A 510 -10.94 7.44 -12.18
CA CYS A 510 -9.66 7.49 -11.49
C CYS A 510 -8.90 8.78 -11.84
N ILE A 511 -8.31 9.41 -10.82
CA ILE A 511 -7.30 10.46 -10.97
C ILE A 511 -5.98 9.91 -10.43
N GLN A 512 -4.95 9.86 -11.27
CA GLN A 512 -3.60 9.48 -10.87
C GLN A 512 -2.79 10.74 -10.55
N ALA A 513 -2.28 10.84 -9.32
CA ALA A 513 -1.24 11.82 -9.01
C ALA A 513 0.13 11.30 -9.45
N LYS A 514 1.08 12.21 -9.63
CA LYS A 514 2.45 11.88 -10.07
C LYS A 514 3.26 11.31 -8.92
N LEU A 515 4.22 10.46 -9.24
CA LEU A 515 5.16 9.91 -8.26
C LEU A 515 6.58 10.37 -8.58
N ASN A 516 7.35 10.71 -7.55
CA ASN A 516 8.79 10.97 -7.68
C ASN A 516 9.53 10.68 -6.38
N TYR A 517 10.87 10.76 -6.37
CA TYR A 517 11.68 10.30 -5.25
C TYR A 517 12.39 11.43 -4.51
N PHE A 518 12.29 11.42 -3.18
CA PHE A 518 12.95 12.44 -2.34
C PHE A 518 14.45 12.18 -2.13
N ASN A 519 14.95 10.94 -2.30
CA ASN A 519 16.36 10.56 -2.10
C ASN A 519 17.15 10.44 -3.42
N SER A 520 16.77 11.19 -4.46
CA SER A 520 17.39 11.15 -5.78
C SER A 520 18.92 11.33 -5.75
N GLY A 521 19.44 12.13 -4.80
CA GLY A 521 20.86 12.42 -4.62
C GLY A 521 21.71 11.28 -4.03
N GLN A 522 21.12 10.22 -3.49
CA GLN A 522 21.82 9.23 -2.66
C GLN A 522 22.91 8.45 -3.39
N ASN A 523 22.64 7.90 -4.58
CA ASN A 523 23.65 7.22 -5.40
C ASN A 523 23.24 7.17 -6.88
N LEU A 524 24.04 6.53 -7.73
CA LEU A 524 23.76 6.47 -9.16
C LEU A 524 22.44 5.74 -9.49
N LEU A 525 22.08 4.71 -8.72
CA LEU A 525 20.85 3.96 -8.91
C LEU A 525 19.61 4.83 -8.61
N THR A 526 19.62 5.57 -7.50
CA THR A 526 18.51 6.47 -7.16
C THR A 526 18.32 7.56 -8.22
N ARG A 527 19.41 8.07 -8.82
CA ARG A 527 19.35 9.04 -9.92
C ARG A 527 18.68 8.47 -11.17
N TRP A 528 19.06 7.26 -11.60
CA TRP A 528 18.40 6.61 -12.74
C TRP A 528 16.92 6.34 -12.47
N PHE A 529 16.60 5.94 -11.24
CA PHE A 529 15.23 5.64 -10.86
C PHE A 529 14.35 6.90 -10.90
N THR A 530 14.85 8.03 -10.37
CA THR A 530 14.21 9.35 -10.47
C THR A 530 14.00 9.80 -11.91
N GLN A 531 14.97 9.57 -12.80
CA GLN A 531 14.84 9.95 -14.22
C GLN A 531 13.74 9.15 -14.93
N GLU A 532 13.71 7.84 -14.69
CA GLU A 532 12.67 6.97 -15.26
C GLU A 532 11.29 7.41 -14.81
N TYR A 533 11.10 7.69 -13.52
CA TYR A 533 9.83 8.17 -12.97
C TYR A 533 9.45 9.54 -13.51
N SER A 534 10.41 10.46 -13.63
CA SER A 534 10.17 11.80 -14.19
C SER A 534 9.68 11.71 -15.64
N MET A 535 10.30 10.86 -16.47
CA MET A 535 9.83 10.61 -17.84
C MET A 535 8.46 9.92 -17.85
N TRP A 536 8.24 8.93 -16.98
CA TRP A 536 6.99 8.19 -16.91
C TRP A 536 5.79 9.06 -16.53
N PHE A 537 5.90 9.84 -15.44
CA PHE A 537 4.79 10.61 -14.89
C PHE A 537 4.60 12.00 -15.53
N GLU A 538 5.65 12.64 -16.06
CA GLU A 538 5.49 13.94 -16.73
C GLU A 538 5.23 13.82 -18.24
N LEU A 539 5.77 12.80 -18.90
CA LEU A 539 5.67 12.66 -20.36
C LEU A 539 4.76 11.52 -20.75
N LEU A 540 5.08 10.31 -20.30
CA LEU A 540 4.43 9.12 -20.84
C LEU A 540 2.96 9.04 -20.45
N LEU A 541 2.63 9.07 -19.15
CA LEU A 541 1.25 8.92 -18.67
C LEU A 541 0.31 10.05 -19.15
N PRO A 542 0.70 11.35 -19.12
CA PRO A 542 -0.10 12.41 -19.74
C PRO A 542 -0.32 12.15 -21.24
N GLY A 543 0.68 11.65 -21.94
CA GLY A 543 0.55 11.24 -23.34
C GLY A 543 -0.47 10.12 -23.57
N VAL A 544 -0.49 9.11 -22.68
CA VAL A 544 -1.45 8.00 -22.74
C VAL A 544 -2.87 8.51 -22.49
N MET A 545 -3.05 9.40 -21.51
CA MET A 545 -4.31 10.09 -21.24
C MET A 545 -4.80 10.86 -22.47
N GLN A 546 -3.94 11.66 -23.12
CA GLN A 546 -4.32 12.44 -24.31
C GLN A 546 -4.70 11.58 -25.52
N LEU A 547 -4.10 10.39 -25.65
CA LEU A 547 -4.42 9.45 -26.72
C LEU A 547 -5.67 8.60 -26.43
N ASN A 548 -6.22 8.71 -25.22
CA ASN A 548 -7.36 7.93 -24.73
C ASN A 548 -7.16 6.43 -24.98
N VAL A 549 -6.07 5.88 -24.43
CA VAL A 549 -5.79 4.44 -24.42
C VAL A 549 -5.62 3.96 -22.97
N PRO A 550 -5.66 2.64 -22.69
CA PRO A 550 -5.59 2.14 -21.32
C PRO A 550 -4.33 2.61 -20.58
N ILE A 551 -4.53 3.19 -19.39
CA ILE A 551 -3.47 3.63 -18.50
C ILE A 551 -3.20 2.53 -17.47
N PRO A 552 -2.03 1.87 -17.48
CA PRO A 552 -1.60 1.11 -16.32
C PRO A 552 -1.31 2.10 -15.18
N LEU A 553 -2.08 2.03 -14.10
CA LEU A 553 -1.94 2.93 -12.96
C LEU A 553 -0.59 2.73 -12.27
N GLY A 554 -0.10 3.77 -11.59
CA GLY A 554 1.06 3.67 -10.69
C GLY A 554 0.66 3.03 -9.35
N GLY A 555 1.62 2.60 -8.54
CA GLY A 555 1.35 1.80 -7.34
C GLY A 555 0.66 2.51 -6.16
N THR A 556 0.73 3.84 -6.13
CA THR A 556 0.15 4.66 -5.06
C THR A 556 -0.42 5.96 -5.63
N SER A 557 -1.15 6.71 -4.78
CA SER A 557 -1.79 7.98 -5.12
C SER A 557 -2.72 7.86 -6.34
N ASN A 558 -3.41 6.71 -6.41
CA ASN A 558 -4.54 6.51 -7.29
C ASN A 558 -5.80 6.87 -6.53
N HIS A 559 -6.51 7.88 -7.02
CA HIS A 559 -7.73 8.37 -6.41
C HIS A 559 -8.91 7.86 -7.21
N PHE A 560 -9.86 7.18 -6.57
CA PHE A 560 -11.01 6.57 -7.24
C PHE A 560 -12.32 7.13 -6.73
N LYS A 561 -13.33 7.20 -7.61
CA LYS A 561 -14.73 7.23 -7.19
C LYS A 561 -15.07 5.90 -6.51
N MET A 562 -15.50 5.96 -5.25
CA MET A 562 -15.78 4.78 -4.42
C MET A 562 -16.81 3.85 -5.08
N SER A 563 -17.87 4.43 -5.66
CA SER A 563 -18.94 3.69 -6.34
C SER A 563 -18.39 2.84 -7.49
N VAL A 564 -17.59 3.45 -8.38
CA VAL A 564 -17.00 2.78 -9.54
C VAL A 564 -16.02 1.70 -9.11
N LEU A 565 -15.15 1.99 -8.13
CA LEU A 565 -14.18 1.01 -7.64
C LEU A 565 -14.86 -0.24 -7.06
N LYS A 566 -15.95 -0.06 -6.30
CA LYS A 566 -16.75 -1.17 -5.76
C LYS A 566 -17.49 -1.95 -6.85
N GLU A 567 -17.97 -1.26 -7.89
CA GLU A 567 -18.66 -1.86 -9.06
C GLU A 567 -17.73 -2.79 -9.85
N ILE A 568 -16.48 -2.39 -10.07
CA ILE A 568 -15.51 -3.21 -10.84
C ILE A 568 -14.75 -4.23 -9.97
N ASN A 569 -15.24 -4.49 -8.76
CA ASN A 569 -14.67 -5.44 -7.80
C ASN A 569 -13.24 -5.14 -7.33
N ALA A 570 -12.92 -3.84 -7.19
CA ALA A 570 -11.72 -3.33 -6.54
C ALA A 570 -10.42 -3.96 -7.08
N TRP A 571 -9.42 -4.22 -6.22
CA TRP A 571 -8.11 -4.74 -6.65
C TRP A 571 -8.11 -6.28 -6.74
N ASP A 572 -7.38 -6.84 -7.69
CA ASP A 572 -7.20 -8.30 -7.79
C ASP A 572 -6.19 -8.80 -6.75
N PRO A 573 -6.59 -9.63 -5.76
CA PRO A 573 -5.70 -10.11 -4.69
C PRO A 573 -4.56 -11.00 -5.17
N TYR A 574 -4.67 -11.54 -6.39
CA TYR A 574 -3.73 -12.50 -6.99
C TYR A 574 -2.74 -11.85 -7.97
N ASN A 575 -2.92 -10.57 -8.31
CA ASN A 575 -2.00 -9.85 -9.19
C ASN A 575 -0.94 -9.13 -8.36
N VAL A 576 0.35 -9.24 -8.74
CA VAL A 576 1.44 -8.54 -8.02
C VAL A 576 1.66 -7.09 -8.48
N THR A 577 0.92 -6.66 -9.50
CA THR A 577 0.72 -5.27 -9.94
C THR A 577 -0.78 -5.05 -10.15
N GLU A 578 -1.51 -5.06 -9.05
CA GLU A 578 -2.96 -4.87 -8.99
C GLU A 578 -3.43 -3.52 -9.54
N ASP A 579 -2.56 -2.52 -9.45
CA ASP A 579 -2.70 -1.15 -9.93
C ASP A 579 -2.79 -1.10 -11.47
N ALA A 580 -1.81 -1.68 -12.14
CA ALA A 580 -1.74 -1.75 -13.59
C ALA A 580 -2.95 -2.50 -14.15
N ASP A 581 -3.32 -3.62 -13.54
CA ASP A 581 -4.51 -4.42 -13.87
C ASP A 581 -5.81 -3.63 -13.69
N LEU A 582 -5.97 -2.94 -12.56
CA LEU A 582 -7.14 -2.11 -12.27
C LEU A 582 -7.32 -1.01 -13.33
N GLY A 583 -6.23 -0.39 -13.78
CA GLY A 583 -6.24 0.58 -14.87
C GLY A 583 -6.80 0.03 -16.18
N ILE A 584 -6.45 -1.21 -16.53
CA ILE A 584 -7.00 -1.87 -17.72
C ILE A 584 -8.48 -2.23 -17.52
N ARG A 585 -8.87 -2.72 -16.34
CA ARG A 585 -10.27 -3.04 -16.03
C ARG A 585 -11.18 -1.81 -16.07
N LEU A 586 -10.73 -0.66 -15.55
CA LEU A 586 -11.46 0.60 -15.67
C LEU A 586 -11.75 0.95 -17.13
N TYR A 587 -10.71 0.92 -17.98
CA TYR A 587 -10.86 1.24 -19.40
C TYR A 587 -11.76 0.23 -20.12
N LYS A 588 -11.64 -1.07 -19.82
CA LYS A 588 -12.53 -2.11 -20.37
C LYS A 588 -14.00 -1.88 -20.01
N SER A 589 -14.27 -1.32 -18.84
CA SER A 589 -15.62 -0.96 -18.37
C SER A 589 -16.11 0.41 -18.86
N GLY A 590 -15.38 1.07 -19.78
CA GLY A 590 -15.76 2.36 -20.36
C GLY A 590 -15.43 3.59 -19.51
N TYR A 591 -14.72 3.39 -18.39
CA TYR A 591 -14.25 4.47 -17.54
C TYR A 591 -12.91 5.03 -18.03
N SER A 592 -12.68 6.30 -17.75
CA SER A 592 -11.41 6.98 -18.05
C SER A 592 -10.61 7.28 -16.78
N THR A 593 -9.30 7.47 -16.98
CA THR A 593 -8.35 7.90 -15.96
C THR A 593 -7.69 9.18 -16.41
N ALA A 594 -7.60 10.17 -15.53
CA ALA A 594 -6.87 11.41 -15.80
C ALA A 594 -5.62 11.54 -14.90
N ILE A 595 -4.66 12.33 -15.36
CA ILE A 595 -3.42 12.64 -14.62
C ILE A 595 -3.55 14.05 -14.05
N VAL A 596 -3.33 14.19 -12.74
CA VAL A 596 -3.32 15.49 -12.05
C VAL A 596 -1.90 15.89 -11.67
N ASP A 597 -1.64 17.19 -11.76
CA ASP A 597 -0.37 17.80 -11.42
C ASP A 597 -0.22 18.05 -9.91
N SER A 598 -0.20 16.96 -9.17
CA SER A 598 0.21 16.86 -7.77
C SER A 598 1.13 15.67 -7.62
N ARG A 599 2.12 15.77 -6.73
CA ARG A 599 3.15 14.76 -6.53
C ARG A 599 2.99 14.06 -5.19
N THR A 600 3.36 12.79 -5.19
CA THR A 600 3.64 12.02 -3.99
C THR A 600 5.10 11.60 -4.03
N TRP A 601 5.82 11.92 -2.95
CA TRP A 601 7.24 11.65 -2.82
C TRP A 601 7.46 10.31 -2.14
N GLU A 602 8.18 9.43 -2.82
CA GLU A 602 8.53 8.08 -2.36
C GLU A 602 10.03 7.96 -2.07
N GLU A 603 10.41 6.83 -1.46
CA GLU A 603 11.82 6.44 -1.33
C GLU A 603 12.29 5.58 -2.51
N ALA A 604 13.29 6.06 -3.26
CA ALA A 604 13.96 5.26 -4.28
C ALA A 604 14.82 4.16 -3.66
N ASN A 605 14.81 3.00 -4.31
CA ASN A 605 15.64 1.88 -3.90
C ASN A 605 17.13 2.17 -4.12
N SER A 606 17.91 2.26 -3.05
CA SER A 606 19.34 2.58 -3.12
C SER A 606 20.24 1.35 -3.25
N LYS A 607 19.71 0.13 -3.14
CA LYS A 607 20.47 -1.14 -3.21
C LYS A 607 20.07 -1.96 -4.43
N VAL A 608 21.04 -2.25 -5.31
CA VAL A 608 20.82 -3.01 -6.56
C VAL A 608 20.05 -4.31 -6.33
N GLY A 609 20.44 -5.11 -5.33
CA GLY A 609 19.75 -6.37 -5.03
C GLY A 609 18.27 -6.19 -4.69
N ASN A 610 17.95 -5.18 -3.88
CA ASN A 610 16.57 -4.85 -3.49
C ASN A 610 15.78 -4.27 -4.68
N TRP A 611 16.44 -3.45 -5.51
CA TRP A 611 15.87 -2.91 -6.75
C TRP A 611 15.51 -4.01 -7.76
N ILE A 612 16.38 -5.03 -7.94
CA ILE A 612 16.09 -6.17 -8.84
C ILE A 612 14.85 -6.93 -8.36
N ARG A 613 14.64 -7.09 -7.04
CA ARG A 613 13.42 -7.73 -6.48
C ARG A 613 12.17 -6.91 -6.78
N GLN A 614 12.23 -5.60 -6.54
CA GLN A 614 11.14 -4.67 -6.83
C GLN A 614 10.77 -4.73 -8.31
N ARG A 615 11.77 -4.61 -9.18
CA ARG A 615 11.55 -4.54 -10.62
C ARG A 615 11.10 -5.87 -11.21
N SER A 616 11.62 -7.01 -10.72
CA SER A 616 11.14 -8.32 -11.15
C SER A 616 9.69 -8.56 -10.78
N ARG A 617 9.24 -8.06 -9.61
CA ARG A 617 7.83 -8.09 -9.20
C ARG A 617 6.96 -7.30 -10.18
N TRP A 618 7.35 -6.06 -10.51
CA TRP A 618 6.59 -5.23 -11.45
C TRP A 618 6.48 -5.88 -12.83
N ILE A 619 7.61 -6.30 -13.40
CA ILE A 619 7.63 -6.94 -14.73
C ILE A 619 6.77 -8.21 -14.74
N LYS A 620 6.82 -9.02 -13.67
CA LYS A 620 5.97 -10.21 -13.53
C LYS A 620 4.49 -9.86 -13.51
N GLY A 621 4.09 -8.83 -12.77
CA GLY A 621 2.70 -8.39 -12.73
C GLY A 621 2.19 -7.86 -14.07
N TYR A 622 3.03 -7.17 -14.85
CA TYR A 622 2.71 -6.79 -16.23
C TYR A 622 2.50 -8.03 -17.12
N MET A 623 3.32 -9.08 -16.97
CA MET A 623 3.10 -10.35 -17.66
C MET A 623 1.78 -11.02 -17.24
N GLN A 624 1.45 -11.02 -15.94
CA GLN A 624 0.18 -11.56 -15.43
C GLN A 624 -1.01 -10.79 -16.01
N THR A 625 -0.97 -9.46 -15.95
CA THR A 625 -2.01 -8.57 -16.48
C THR A 625 -2.22 -8.80 -17.98
N TRP A 626 -1.13 -8.94 -18.74
CA TRP A 626 -1.23 -9.28 -20.17
C TRP A 626 -1.91 -10.64 -20.39
N LEU A 627 -1.49 -11.68 -19.67
CA LEU A 627 -2.06 -13.01 -19.77
C LEU A 627 -3.54 -13.04 -19.40
N VAL A 628 -3.95 -12.33 -18.35
CA VAL A 628 -5.36 -12.25 -17.90
C VAL A 628 -6.23 -11.66 -19.00
N HIS A 629 -5.88 -10.51 -19.55
CA HIS A 629 -6.72 -9.85 -20.56
C HIS A 629 -6.61 -10.48 -21.95
N MET A 630 -5.51 -11.17 -22.28
CA MET A 630 -5.33 -11.91 -23.53
C MET A 630 -5.89 -13.33 -23.51
N ARG A 631 -6.68 -13.70 -22.50
CA ARG A 631 -7.45 -14.97 -22.51
C ARG A 631 -8.41 -15.05 -23.69
N ASN A 632 -9.00 -13.92 -24.08
CA ASN A 632 -9.92 -13.80 -25.21
C ASN A 632 -9.55 -12.57 -26.08
N PRO A 633 -8.52 -12.66 -26.93
CA PRO A 633 -7.96 -11.49 -27.62
C PRO A 633 -8.94 -10.80 -28.56
N LEU A 634 -9.82 -11.56 -29.24
CA LEU A 634 -10.86 -11.01 -30.11
C LEU A 634 -11.92 -10.23 -29.32
N ARG A 635 -12.28 -10.70 -28.13
CA ARG A 635 -13.21 -10.00 -27.23
C ARG A 635 -12.55 -8.73 -26.71
N LEU A 636 -11.30 -8.82 -26.26
CA LEU A 636 -10.53 -7.66 -25.80
C LEU A 636 -10.42 -6.59 -26.90
N TYR A 637 -10.13 -6.98 -28.14
CA TYR A 637 -10.07 -6.04 -29.26
C TYR A 637 -11.40 -5.32 -29.50
N ARG A 638 -12.54 -6.01 -29.35
CA ARG A 638 -13.88 -5.40 -29.46
C ARG A 638 -14.19 -4.46 -28.30
N GLU A 639 -13.77 -4.81 -27.09
CA GLU A 639 -13.97 -4.00 -25.88
C GLU A 639 -13.11 -2.72 -25.90
N LEU A 640 -11.84 -2.81 -26.31
CA LEU A 640 -10.89 -1.68 -26.30
C LEU A 640 -10.90 -0.83 -27.58
N GLY A 641 -11.35 -1.41 -28.70
CA GLY A 641 -11.13 -0.87 -30.04
C GLY A 641 -9.66 -0.92 -30.48
N LEU A 642 -9.37 -0.53 -31.72
CA LEU A 642 -8.01 -0.61 -32.29
C LEU A 642 -6.98 0.22 -31.50
N LYS A 643 -7.31 1.48 -31.19
CA LYS A 643 -6.39 2.38 -30.46
C LYS A 643 -6.12 1.86 -29.05
N GLY A 644 -7.16 1.47 -28.32
CA GLY A 644 -7.02 0.94 -26.97
C GLY A 644 -6.27 -0.39 -26.94
N PHE A 645 -6.52 -1.27 -27.92
CA PHE A 645 -5.81 -2.55 -28.04
C PHE A 645 -4.31 -2.33 -28.34
N LEU A 646 -3.97 -1.43 -29.26
CA LEU A 646 -2.57 -1.07 -29.53
C LEU A 646 -1.90 -0.44 -28.30
N GLY A 647 -2.58 0.48 -27.62
CA GLY A 647 -2.10 1.06 -26.37
C GLY A 647 -1.86 0.01 -25.30
N PHE A 648 -2.75 -0.97 -25.16
CA PHE A 648 -2.57 -2.11 -24.26
C PHE A 648 -1.35 -2.94 -24.62
N GLN A 649 -1.10 -3.26 -25.90
CA GLN A 649 0.14 -3.97 -26.28
C GLN A 649 1.39 -3.14 -25.98
N VAL A 650 1.37 -1.83 -26.24
CA VAL A 650 2.54 -0.96 -26.04
C VAL A 650 2.85 -0.74 -24.56
N MET A 651 1.82 -0.54 -23.74
CA MET A 651 1.99 -0.24 -22.32
C MET A 651 2.17 -1.51 -21.48
N VAL A 652 1.44 -2.59 -21.81
CA VAL A 652 1.42 -3.81 -21.01
C VAL A 652 2.35 -4.90 -21.55
N LEU A 653 2.32 -5.22 -22.85
CA LEU A 653 3.16 -6.29 -23.43
C LEU A 653 4.61 -5.86 -23.64
N ALA A 654 4.84 -4.64 -24.16
CA ALA A 654 6.20 -4.22 -24.51
C ALA A 654 7.09 -4.04 -23.26
N THR A 655 6.51 -3.68 -22.11
CA THR A 655 7.21 -3.47 -20.84
C THR A 655 8.01 -4.71 -20.38
N PRO A 656 7.44 -5.93 -20.34
CA PRO A 656 8.20 -7.16 -20.09
C PRO A 656 8.97 -7.69 -21.31
N LEU A 657 8.41 -7.55 -22.52
CA LEU A 657 8.97 -8.21 -23.70
C LEU A 657 10.28 -7.58 -24.19
N LEU A 658 10.37 -6.24 -24.23
CA LEU A 658 11.57 -5.58 -24.75
C LEU A 658 12.82 -5.84 -23.88
N PRO A 659 12.76 -5.77 -22.53
CA PRO A 659 13.91 -6.13 -21.71
C PRO A 659 14.33 -7.60 -21.82
N LEU A 660 13.43 -8.52 -22.19
CA LEU A 660 13.79 -9.91 -22.47
C LEU A 660 14.52 -10.08 -23.81
N LEU A 661 14.12 -9.32 -24.83
CA LEU A 661 14.70 -9.38 -26.18
C LEU A 661 16.03 -8.62 -26.30
N ASN A 662 16.16 -7.48 -25.61
CA ASN A 662 17.31 -6.58 -25.73
C ASN A 662 18.68 -7.26 -25.56
N PRO A 663 18.92 -8.14 -24.56
CA PRO A 663 20.21 -8.80 -24.40
C PRO A 663 20.64 -9.62 -25.61
N PHE A 664 19.71 -10.29 -26.28
CA PHE A 664 20.00 -11.07 -27.48
C PHE A 664 20.52 -10.16 -28.61
N TYR A 665 19.82 -9.06 -28.88
CA TYR A 665 20.23 -8.09 -29.91
C TYR A 665 21.53 -7.37 -29.56
N TRP A 666 21.73 -7.01 -28.29
CA TRP A 666 23.00 -6.39 -27.85
C TRP A 666 24.17 -7.35 -28.03
N VAL A 667 24.02 -8.64 -27.70
CA VAL A 667 25.05 -9.65 -27.96
C VAL A 667 25.33 -9.77 -29.45
N MET A 668 24.31 -9.79 -30.32
CA MET A 668 24.52 -9.80 -31.77
C MET A 668 25.29 -8.56 -32.24
N ILE A 669 24.94 -7.37 -31.75
CA ILE A 669 25.63 -6.12 -32.10
C ILE A 669 27.10 -6.16 -31.64
N ILE A 670 27.37 -6.62 -30.41
CA ILE A 670 28.74 -6.74 -29.88
C ILE A 670 29.56 -7.72 -30.71
N LEU A 671 29.00 -8.88 -31.04
CA LEU A 671 29.69 -9.89 -31.86
C LEU A 671 29.93 -9.39 -33.29
N TRP A 672 28.97 -8.68 -33.88
CA TRP A 672 29.11 -8.14 -35.22
C TRP A 672 30.11 -6.98 -35.29
N TYR A 673 30.02 -5.98 -34.41
CA TYR A 673 30.96 -4.85 -34.44
C TYR A 673 32.34 -5.20 -33.88
N GLY A 674 32.41 -6.03 -32.84
CA GLY A 674 33.65 -6.41 -32.17
C GLY A 674 34.44 -7.50 -32.88
N TRP A 675 33.75 -8.55 -33.37
CA TRP A 675 34.39 -9.73 -33.98
C TRP A 675 34.04 -9.97 -35.45
N LYS A 676 33.22 -9.11 -36.06
CA LYS A 676 32.83 -9.22 -37.49
C LYS A 676 32.27 -10.60 -37.84
N VAL A 677 31.45 -11.16 -36.95
CA VAL A 677 30.84 -12.48 -37.16
C VAL A 677 29.94 -12.47 -38.41
N ASP A 678 30.34 -13.22 -39.45
CA ASP A 678 29.79 -13.13 -40.82
C ASP A 678 28.35 -13.61 -40.98
N TRP A 679 27.84 -14.44 -40.08
CA TRP A 679 26.46 -14.92 -40.16
C TRP A 679 25.44 -13.89 -39.68
N ILE A 680 25.83 -12.91 -38.86
CA ILE A 680 24.90 -11.95 -38.25
C ILE A 680 24.21 -11.06 -39.29
N PRO A 681 24.92 -10.44 -40.25
CA PRO A 681 24.28 -9.64 -41.30
C PRO A 681 23.23 -10.40 -42.12
N GLN A 682 23.35 -11.72 -42.22
CA GLN A 682 22.41 -12.55 -42.98
C GLN A 682 21.01 -12.58 -42.35
N PHE A 683 20.90 -12.33 -41.03
CA PHE A 683 19.63 -12.20 -40.33
C PHE A 683 18.94 -10.85 -40.51
N PHE A 684 19.61 -9.87 -41.14
CA PHE A 684 19.09 -8.53 -41.38
C PHE A 684 19.09 -8.21 -42.89
N PRO A 685 18.25 -8.88 -43.70
CA PRO A 685 18.24 -8.65 -45.14
C PRO A 685 17.57 -7.31 -45.50
N GLY A 686 18.17 -6.59 -46.46
CA GLY A 686 17.56 -5.44 -47.14
C GLY A 686 17.02 -4.36 -46.18
N ALA A 687 15.71 -4.11 -46.25
CA ALA A 687 15.03 -3.08 -45.45
C ALA A 687 15.14 -3.31 -43.93
N ILE A 688 15.22 -4.57 -43.49
CA ILE A 688 15.25 -4.92 -42.06
C ILE A 688 16.54 -4.46 -41.39
N TYR A 689 17.66 -4.46 -42.11
CA TYR A 689 18.90 -3.88 -41.62
C TYR A 689 18.76 -2.39 -41.30
N TYR A 690 18.13 -1.63 -42.19
CA TYR A 690 17.93 -0.19 -42.00
C TYR A 690 16.94 0.10 -40.88
N THR A 691 15.86 -0.69 -40.76
CA THR A 691 14.93 -0.59 -39.63
C THR A 691 15.65 -0.87 -38.32
N ALA A 692 16.35 -2.00 -38.21
CA ALA A 692 17.11 -2.39 -37.02
C ALA A 692 18.18 -1.36 -36.64
N SER A 693 18.90 -0.83 -37.64
CA SER A 693 19.92 0.21 -37.43
C SER A 693 19.30 1.52 -36.95
N SER A 694 18.12 1.88 -37.47
CA SER A 694 17.37 3.06 -37.05
C SER A 694 16.86 2.91 -35.62
N GLU A 695 16.36 1.75 -35.23
CA GLU A 695 15.97 1.46 -33.84
C GLU A 695 17.16 1.53 -32.90
N PHE A 696 18.30 0.96 -33.32
CA PHE A 696 19.52 0.97 -32.52
C PHE A 696 20.04 2.40 -32.31
N LEU A 697 20.08 3.24 -33.35
CA LEU A 697 20.61 4.60 -33.23
C LEU A 697 19.55 5.60 -32.76
N ILE A 698 18.49 5.78 -33.55
CA ILE A 698 17.45 6.79 -33.33
C ILE A 698 16.54 6.37 -32.19
N GLY A 699 16.12 5.10 -32.12
CA GLY A 699 15.24 4.62 -31.05
C GLY A 699 15.87 4.77 -29.67
N ASN A 700 17.11 4.28 -29.48
CA ASN A 700 17.82 4.47 -28.22
C ASN A 700 18.09 5.96 -27.91
N PHE A 701 18.45 6.76 -28.91
CA PHE A 701 18.60 8.20 -28.74
C PHE A 701 17.31 8.85 -28.22
N ILE A 702 16.15 8.54 -28.83
CA ILE A 702 14.84 9.06 -28.42
C ILE A 702 14.56 8.69 -26.95
N PHE A 703 14.78 7.44 -26.53
CA PHE A 703 14.51 7.05 -25.15
C PHE A 703 15.47 7.71 -24.14
N VAL A 704 16.75 7.84 -24.48
CA VAL A 704 17.70 8.60 -23.65
C VAL A 704 17.29 10.08 -23.57
N PHE A 705 16.97 10.68 -24.71
CA PHE A 705 16.51 12.06 -24.79
C PHE A 705 15.20 12.29 -24.02
N SER A 706 14.27 11.33 -24.04
CA SER A 706 13.02 11.41 -23.30
C SER A 706 13.25 11.42 -21.78
N ASN A 707 14.24 10.66 -21.29
CA ASN A 707 14.65 10.73 -19.89
C ASN A 707 15.28 12.10 -19.54
N ILE A 708 16.10 12.66 -20.44
CA ILE A 708 16.65 14.01 -20.31
C ILE A 708 15.52 15.05 -20.24
N ALA A 709 14.58 14.99 -21.18
CA ALA A 709 13.46 15.92 -21.28
C ALA A 709 12.54 15.83 -20.07
N GLY A 710 12.18 14.62 -19.62
CA GLY A 710 11.34 14.42 -18.45
C GLY A 710 11.99 14.97 -17.18
N MET A 711 13.28 14.68 -16.95
CA MET A 711 14.02 15.21 -15.82
C MET A 711 14.14 16.74 -15.87
N TYR A 712 14.45 17.31 -17.05
CA TYR A 712 14.53 18.76 -17.23
C TYR A 712 13.20 19.44 -16.93
N TRP A 713 12.08 18.86 -17.40
CA TRP A 713 10.75 19.41 -17.18
C TRP A 713 10.38 19.39 -15.69
N VAL A 714 10.57 18.27 -14.98
CA VAL A 714 10.27 18.23 -13.53
C VAL A 714 11.05 19.32 -12.80
N ILE A 715 12.35 19.46 -13.08
CA ILE A 715 13.18 20.49 -12.42
C ILE A 715 12.61 21.89 -12.71
N HIS A 716 12.33 22.19 -13.97
CA HIS A 716 11.79 23.50 -14.36
C HIS A 716 10.43 23.79 -13.73
N ASP A 717 9.54 22.80 -13.68
CA ASP A 717 8.21 22.93 -13.09
C ASP A 717 8.27 23.17 -11.57
N LEU A 718 9.16 22.46 -10.88
CA LEU A 718 9.41 22.65 -9.44
C LEU A 718 10.04 24.02 -9.15
N GLU A 719 11.04 24.45 -9.92
CA GLU A 719 11.65 25.78 -9.79
C GLU A 719 10.63 26.91 -9.98
N ASN A 720 9.70 26.76 -10.93
CA ASN A 720 8.61 27.72 -11.14
C ASN A 720 7.66 27.81 -9.93
N ARG A 721 7.53 26.73 -9.15
CA ARG A 721 6.83 26.70 -7.85
C ARG A 721 7.70 27.10 -6.66
N LYS A 722 8.94 27.54 -6.92
CA LYS A 722 9.95 27.86 -5.90
C LYS A 722 10.36 26.66 -5.03
N GLU A 723 10.18 25.45 -5.54
CA GLU A 723 10.57 24.20 -4.91
C GLU A 723 11.90 23.71 -5.49
N ASN A 724 12.99 23.86 -4.73
CA ASN A 724 14.33 23.46 -5.19
C ASN A 724 14.69 22.03 -4.75
N VAL A 725 13.88 21.04 -5.16
CA VAL A 725 14.08 19.62 -4.76
C VAL A 725 15.16 18.93 -5.60
N PHE A 726 15.26 19.29 -6.89
CA PHE A 726 16.17 18.66 -7.84
C PHE A 726 17.15 19.65 -8.45
N SER A 727 18.29 19.14 -8.93
CA SER A 727 19.33 19.92 -9.61
C SER A 727 19.46 19.49 -11.07
N TYR A 728 19.67 20.44 -11.98
CA TYR A 728 20.01 20.16 -13.39
C TYR A 728 21.25 19.28 -13.57
N SER A 729 22.10 19.16 -12.55
CA SER A 729 23.21 18.19 -12.55
C SER A 729 22.73 16.74 -12.67
N LEU A 730 21.47 16.43 -12.34
CA LEU A 730 20.87 15.10 -12.51
C LEU A 730 20.72 14.72 -13.99
N VAL A 731 20.52 15.68 -14.89
CA VAL A 731 20.20 15.43 -16.30
C VAL A 731 21.30 14.60 -17.00
N LYS A 732 22.58 14.87 -16.69
CA LYS A 732 23.72 14.19 -17.33
C LYS A 732 23.75 12.67 -17.10
N TYR A 733 23.14 12.18 -16.02
CA TYR A 733 23.14 10.75 -15.71
C TYR A 733 22.22 9.94 -16.64
N ALA A 734 21.31 10.61 -17.38
CA ALA A 734 20.43 9.96 -18.35
C ALA A 734 21.22 9.40 -19.54
N LEU A 735 22.40 9.95 -19.82
CA LEU A 735 23.32 9.42 -20.84
C LEU A 735 23.82 8.01 -20.49
N LEU A 736 23.75 7.62 -19.21
CA LEU A 736 24.16 6.30 -18.73
C LEU A 736 22.98 5.33 -18.56
N THR A 737 21.75 5.73 -18.92
CA THR A 737 20.56 4.88 -18.83
C THR A 737 20.66 3.55 -19.60
N PRO A 738 21.42 3.41 -20.71
CA PRO A 738 21.63 2.09 -21.32
C PRO A 738 22.23 1.04 -20.38
N VAL A 739 23.08 1.45 -19.42
CA VAL A 739 23.61 0.53 -18.37
C VAL A 739 22.48 0.09 -17.44
N TYR A 740 21.58 1.00 -17.08
CA TYR A 740 20.40 0.70 -16.29
C TYR A 740 19.44 -0.27 -16.99
N TRP A 741 19.30 -0.19 -18.33
CA TRP A 741 18.50 -1.15 -19.09
C TRP A 741 19.02 -2.59 -19.00
N MET A 742 20.33 -2.80 -18.86
CA MET A 742 20.87 -4.15 -18.62
C MET A 742 20.35 -4.74 -17.31
N MET A 743 20.22 -3.92 -16.26
CA MET A 743 19.62 -4.34 -14.99
C MET A 743 18.13 -4.66 -15.15
N MET A 744 17.41 -3.89 -15.97
CA MET A 744 16.00 -4.17 -16.31
C MET A 744 15.86 -5.54 -16.98
N SER A 745 16.76 -5.89 -17.90
CA SER A 745 16.80 -7.21 -18.53
C SER A 745 17.05 -8.34 -17.54
N MET A 746 17.97 -8.16 -16.57
CA MET A 746 18.19 -9.14 -15.51
C MET A 746 16.93 -9.36 -14.66
N ALA A 747 16.24 -8.26 -14.30
CA ALA A 747 14.98 -8.33 -13.58
C ALA A 747 13.87 -9.01 -14.40
N ALA A 748 13.83 -8.80 -15.72
CA ALA A 748 12.85 -9.39 -16.61
C ALA A 748 13.02 -10.91 -16.77
N VAL A 749 14.26 -11.40 -16.91
CA VAL A 749 14.54 -12.85 -16.93
C VAL A 749 14.11 -13.50 -15.62
N LYS A 750 14.44 -12.87 -14.49
CA LYS A 750 14.00 -13.32 -13.17
C LYS A 750 12.46 -13.34 -13.05
N ALA A 751 11.79 -12.30 -13.55
CA ALA A 751 10.33 -12.21 -13.57
C ALA A 751 9.69 -13.34 -14.38
N ALA A 752 10.20 -13.61 -15.59
CA ALA A 752 9.72 -14.70 -16.44
C ALA A 752 9.87 -16.08 -15.76
N TRP A 753 11.01 -16.32 -15.10
CA TRP A 753 11.23 -17.54 -14.32
C TRP A 753 10.29 -17.65 -13.11
N GLN A 754 10.05 -16.54 -12.40
CA GLN A 754 9.13 -16.49 -11.27
C GLN A 754 7.66 -16.63 -11.68
N LEU A 755 7.27 -16.15 -12.87
CA LEU A 755 5.91 -16.31 -13.38
C LEU A 755 5.52 -17.79 -13.49
N ILE A 756 6.48 -18.64 -13.89
CA ILE A 756 6.28 -20.08 -14.04
C ILE A 756 6.39 -20.81 -12.69
N THR A 757 7.39 -20.45 -11.87
CA THR A 757 7.69 -21.21 -10.64
C THR A 757 6.91 -20.75 -9.41
N LYS A 758 6.57 -19.45 -9.32
CA LYS A 758 5.95 -18.79 -8.16
C LYS A 758 5.09 -17.58 -8.59
N PRO A 759 4.01 -17.78 -9.35
CA PRO A 759 3.23 -16.69 -9.96
C PRO A 759 2.73 -15.67 -8.93
N PHE A 760 2.15 -16.14 -7.81
CA PHE A 760 1.56 -15.30 -6.76
C PHE A 760 2.55 -14.83 -5.70
N TYR A 761 3.83 -15.18 -5.81
CA TYR A 761 4.80 -14.83 -4.78
C TYR A 761 5.13 -13.33 -4.78
N TRP A 762 4.85 -12.67 -3.67
CA TRP A 762 5.20 -11.27 -3.44
C TRP A 762 6.60 -11.16 -2.86
N GLU A 763 7.54 -10.67 -3.66
CA GLU A 763 8.93 -10.48 -3.22
C GLU A 763 9.08 -9.13 -2.52
N LYS A 764 8.83 -9.12 -1.21
CA LYS A 764 8.83 -7.89 -0.41
C LYS A 764 10.21 -7.19 -0.45
N THR A 765 10.17 -5.86 -0.58
CA THR A 765 11.33 -4.98 -0.55
C THR A 765 11.54 -4.39 0.84
N VAL A 766 12.79 -4.03 1.13
CA VAL A 766 13.13 -3.32 2.37
C VAL A 766 13.05 -1.81 2.09
N HIS A 767 12.28 -1.10 2.92
CA HIS A 767 12.12 0.35 2.95
C HIS A 767 12.98 0.98 4.07
N GLY A 768 13.17 2.29 4.10
CA GLY A 768 13.99 3.00 5.09
C GLY A 768 15.50 2.93 4.84
N LEU A 769 15.93 2.79 3.58
CA LEU A 769 17.33 2.77 3.17
C LEU A 769 17.96 4.18 3.08
N ALA A 770 17.15 5.23 3.18
CA ALA A 770 17.53 6.63 3.14
C ALA A 770 17.87 7.21 4.54
N ASN A 771 17.67 6.44 5.63
CA ASN A 771 17.85 6.86 7.03
C ASN A 771 19.28 7.36 7.40
N ASN A 772 20.22 7.39 6.45
CA ASN A 772 21.55 7.97 6.60
C ASN A 772 21.70 9.37 5.96
N MET A 773 20.63 10.00 5.49
CA MET A 773 20.67 11.37 4.97
C MET A 773 19.95 12.36 5.90
N PRO A 774 20.50 13.57 6.11
CA PRO A 774 19.75 14.64 6.74
C PRO A 774 18.49 14.92 5.91
N ALA A 775 17.35 15.10 6.60
CA ALA A 775 16.08 15.42 5.95
C ALA A 775 16.26 16.63 5.00
N PRO A 776 15.66 16.63 3.79
CA PRO A 776 15.60 17.84 3.00
C PRO A 776 14.86 18.90 3.80
N THR A 777 15.48 20.07 3.95
CA THR A 777 14.86 21.24 4.58
C THR A 777 13.61 21.63 3.79
N THR A 778 12.43 21.46 4.40
CA THR A 778 11.18 22.01 3.87
C THR A 778 11.30 23.54 3.80
N PRO A 779 11.06 24.19 2.65
CA PRO A 779 11.06 25.65 2.57
C PRO A 779 9.78 26.18 3.21
N GLY A 780 9.83 26.40 4.52
CA GLY A 780 8.70 26.96 5.28
C GLY A 780 9.04 27.39 6.71
N SER A 781 10.16 26.95 7.27
CA SER A 781 10.52 27.27 8.67
C SER A 781 11.45 28.47 8.86
N GLN A 782 11.95 29.10 7.78
CA GLN A 782 12.89 30.24 7.90
C GLN A 782 12.25 31.64 7.90
N ALA A 783 10.93 31.76 7.72
CA ALA A 783 10.27 33.07 7.63
C ALA A 783 9.83 33.69 8.97
N VAL A 784 10.07 33.05 10.13
CA VAL A 784 9.58 33.54 11.44
C VAL A 784 10.72 33.97 12.39
N GLN A 785 12.00 33.81 12.03
CA GLN A 785 13.12 34.17 12.93
C GLN A 785 13.89 35.45 12.59
N GLU A 786 13.49 36.22 11.57
CA GLU A 786 14.09 37.54 11.27
C GLU A 786 13.07 38.68 11.39
N LYS A 787 12.48 38.83 12.58
CA LYS A 787 12.03 40.13 13.13
C LYS A 787 12.13 40.07 14.65
N GLY A 788 13.37 40.17 15.13
CA GLY A 788 13.74 40.48 16.51
C GLY A 788 14.82 41.54 16.49
#